data_AF-A0AB39L4C7-F1
#
_entry.id   AF-A0AB39L4C7-F1
#
_cell.length_a   1.000
_cell.length_b   1.000
_cell.length_c   1.000
_cell.angle_alpha   90.00
_cell.angle_beta   90.00
_cell.angle_gamma   90.00
#
_symmetry.space_group_name_H-M   'P 1'
#
loop_
_entity.id
_entity.type
_entity.pdbx_description
1 polymer ?
#
loop_
_entity_poly.entity_id
_entity_poly.type
_entity_poly.pdbx_seq_one_letter_code
_entity_poly.pdbx_strand_id
1 'polypeptide(L)'
;MDQTARALRVLTPYQAAQADALFETLFPAGQGTPGAVETGVTEYLDLTLEGHSADDLPRYQWFFAALEETAQAKYGHAFAEATIDERHDIVSLAEQGELSERLPAQDQRDFFGLVVAHLQEGLFADPVHGGNKDALGWKFLRHPGVWLENSAEENLSEEHVLKDRIKTLADALSEIPRDTEGHRLKQLGYENAVNPQLTDEVDVLLVGVGAMGGVSAQVFAEAGLSVVGLEAGPFRPLDEFLPDELEHAYYTRGGLGPKFQLETPRWREDTSEPETKPATFSLGRMVNGVGGSAGHYGSWLRRFHEWQFAPKSHYENLYGRNVLPEDCSLADWPVAYKDLEPYYTRLEHLIGIAGDGSNPFVTRSRALPLPPTRPFVLGQKFTDATRAAGLHPHPVPVGFTTEAYDGRRATGYSAWNNGLGSFLGDRWHPGLGPVPAAIATGRFELRTHSRVTRIITDETGAARGVEWIDPRGRVRTQYARAVVLSAYTYENLRLMFLSADAKHSDGLGNNSGQLGRHYMTKMFGHVDATFPDVNFNRHTGPAAQGVVLDDFLSKDFRSLEHGFLGGATLGAEQQALPLQIARETLPPSVPSWGPAYRDHLAKWPHQGVIRIQPDALPYASHRIDMDPLHRDRSGLGMPLVRVTYRLRENERKLAAWMAQRASGLLRDMGATETWEGPFFTGVGSSHDLGGARFGHDPAGSVLDENLAVHDTKNLYMYSGAAFPSCPGINPTLTIWAVVMRAAEHLARQLGGALQEGAAE
;
A
#
# COMPACT_ATOMS: atom_id res chain seq x y z
N MET A 1 49.21 10.46 3.76
CA MET A 1 49.01 11.08 2.43
C MET A 1 49.10 10.00 1.37
N ASP A 2 47.96 9.37 1.10
CA ASP A 2 47.44 9.15 -0.26
C ASP A 2 45.92 8.96 -0.10
N GLN A 3 45.25 10.04 0.35
CA GLN A 3 43.80 10.13 0.27
C GLN A 3 43.55 10.60 -1.17
N THR A 4 43.15 9.70 -2.05
CA THR A 4 42.28 10.11 -3.15
C THR A 4 41.11 10.80 -2.45
N ALA A 5 41.07 12.13 -2.50
CA ALA A 5 40.10 12.89 -1.73
C ALA A 5 38.72 12.37 -2.13
N ARG A 6 37.97 11.81 -1.16
CA ARG A 6 36.58 11.42 -1.40
C ARG A 6 35.89 12.63 -2.02
N ALA A 7 35.22 12.45 -3.15
CA ALA A 7 34.51 13.52 -3.84
C ALA A 7 33.19 13.81 -3.12
N LEU A 8 33.29 14.31 -1.88
CA LEU A 8 32.15 14.69 -1.04
C LEU A 8 31.50 15.97 -1.61
N ARG A 9 30.18 16.02 -1.54
CA ARG A 9 29.36 17.09 -2.12
C ARG A 9 28.84 18.05 -1.07
N VAL A 10 28.43 17.54 0.10
CA VAL A 10 27.84 18.35 1.18
C VAL A 10 28.50 18.14 2.54
N LEU A 11 29.02 16.94 2.82
CA LEU A 11 29.73 16.66 4.06
C LEU A 11 31.16 17.19 4.00
N THR A 12 31.60 17.82 5.09
CA THR A 12 33.02 18.14 5.27
C THR A 12 33.83 16.87 5.52
N PRO A 13 35.15 16.86 5.26
CA PRO A 13 36.00 15.71 5.60
C PRO A 13 35.92 15.28 7.07
N TYR A 14 35.70 16.25 7.96
CA TYR A 14 35.52 16.00 9.39
C TYR A 14 34.19 15.27 9.68
N GLN A 15 33.08 15.76 9.12
CA GLN A 15 31.77 15.10 9.25
C GLN A 15 31.77 13.70 8.62
N ALA A 16 32.46 13.52 7.50
CA ALA A 16 32.59 12.21 6.86
C ALA A 16 33.37 11.21 7.75
N ALA A 17 34.39 11.67 8.49
CA ALA A 17 35.09 10.81 9.45
C ALA A 17 34.19 10.42 10.65
N GLN A 18 33.33 11.35 11.10
CA GLN A 18 32.33 11.05 12.13
C GLN A 18 31.26 10.07 11.63
N ALA A 19 30.79 10.24 10.38
CA ALA A 19 29.86 9.33 9.72
C ALA A 19 30.45 7.93 9.56
N ASP A 20 31.71 7.81 9.12
CA ASP A 20 32.41 6.52 9.04
C ASP A 20 32.47 5.85 10.41
N ALA A 21 32.89 6.59 11.45
CA ALA A 21 33.00 6.06 12.80
C ALA A 21 31.64 5.59 13.37
N LEU A 22 30.58 6.35 13.09
CA LEU A 22 29.21 6.04 13.48
C LEU A 22 28.70 4.80 12.74
N PHE A 23 28.73 4.80 11.41
CA PHE A 23 28.16 3.70 10.64
C PHE A 23 28.94 2.40 10.79
N GLU A 24 30.27 2.45 10.95
CA GLU A 24 31.07 1.27 11.27
C GLU A 24 30.74 0.73 12.67
N THR A 25 30.33 1.59 13.61
CA THR A 25 29.82 1.15 14.91
C THR A 25 28.46 0.46 14.77
N LEU A 26 27.58 1.02 13.95
CA LEU A 26 26.23 0.46 13.74
C LEU A 26 26.22 -0.81 12.89
N PHE A 27 27.20 -1.00 12.00
CA PHE A 27 27.35 -2.20 11.18
C PHE A 27 28.84 -2.50 10.93
N PRO A 28 29.52 -3.12 11.90
CA PRO A 28 30.96 -3.35 11.82
C PRO A 28 31.32 -4.44 10.81
N ALA A 29 32.53 -4.36 10.27
CA ALA A 29 33.12 -5.42 9.49
C ALA A 29 33.22 -6.73 10.30
N GLY A 30 32.83 -7.84 9.66
CA GLY A 30 32.98 -9.19 10.21
C GLY A 30 34.19 -9.90 9.60
N GLN A 31 34.48 -11.11 10.06
CA GLN A 31 35.56 -11.91 9.48
C GLN A 31 35.28 -12.23 7.99
N GLY A 32 36.00 -11.57 7.09
CA GLY A 32 35.85 -11.76 5.64
C GLY A 32 34.54 -11.20 5.06
N THR A 33 33.84 -10.33 5.78
CA THR A 33 32.58 -9.73 5.33
C THR A 33 32.58 -8.22 5.59
N PRO A 34 32.03 -7.40 4.67
CA PRO A 34 32.28 -5.96 4.67
C PRO A 34 31.55 -5.24 5.80
N GLY A 35 32.16 -4.16 6.30
CA GLY A 35 31.54 -3.19 7.21
C GLY A 35 30.82 -2.06 6.46
N ALA A 36 30.19 -1.15 7.19
CA ALA A 36 29.50 0.00 6.60
C ALA A 36 30.41 0.90 5.78
N VAL A 37 31.65 1.13 6.24
CA VAL A 37 32.61 2.00 5.54
C VAL A 37 33.04 1.38 4.21
N GLU A 38 33.35 0.08 4.21
CA GLU A 38 33.73 -0.64 2.98
C GLU A 38 32.59 -0.66 1.95
N THR A 39 31.35 -0.72 2.44
CA THR A 39 30.13 -0.73 1.62
C THR A 39 29.79 0.65 1.05
N GLY A 40 30.42 1.73 1.52
CA GLY A 40 30.21 3.08 0.99
C GLY A 40 28.99 3.82 1.58
N VAL A 41 28.60 3.49 2.83
CA VAL A 41 27.43 4.10 3.47
C VAL A 41 27.59 5.62 3.65
N THR A 42 28.79 6.11 3.90
CA THR A 42 29.06 7.56 4.04
C THR A 42 28.89 8.29 2.71
N GLU A 43 29.32 7.69 1.61
CA GLU A 43 29.10 8.21 0.26
C GLU A 43 27.60 8.23 -0.11
N TYR A 44 26.85 7.18 0.27
CA TYR A 44 25.39 7.19 0.16
C TYR A 44 24.77 8.36 0.94
N LEU A 45 25.20 8.55 2.19
CA LEU A 45 24.67 9.63 3.03
C LEU A 45 24.95 11.00 2.40
N ASP A 46 26.18 11.25 1.94
CA ASP A 46 26.56 12.51 1.30
C ASP A 46 25.72 12.82 0.05
N LEU A 47 25.51 11.83 -0.84
CA LEU A 47 24.63 12.01 -2.01
C LEU A 47 23.17 12.21 -1.61
N THR A 48 22.70 11.47 -0.60
CA THR A 48 21.32 11.56 -0.12
C THR A 48 21.03 12.92 0.52
N LEU A 49 22.00 13.49 1.25
CA LEU A 49 21.91 14.82 1.85
C LEU A 49 22.14 15.97 0.83
N GLU A 50 22.73 15.71 -0.33
CA GLU A 50 22.68 16.65 -1.45
C GLU A 50 21.32 16.63 -2.15
N GLY A 51 20.73 15.44 -2.29
CA GLY A 51 19.52 15.20 -3.05
C GLY A 51 18.26 15.04 -2.19
N HIS A 52 17.77 13.80 -2.11
CA HIS A 52 16.44 13.47 -1.58
C HIS A 52 16.18 13.98 -0.16
N SER A 53 17.18 13.92 0.71
CA SER A 53 17.09 14.26 2.13
C SER A 53 17.86 15.55 2.46
N ALA A 54 17.92 16.51 1.53
CA ALA A 54 18.61 17.79 1.75
C ALA A 54 18.10 18.55 2.98
N ASP A 55 16.81 18.43 3.29
CA ASP A 55 16.19 19.05 4.48
C ASP A 55 16.70 18.44 5.80
N ASP A 56 17.31 17.24 5.78
CA ASP A 56 17.87 16.58 6.97
C ASP A 56 19.34 16.96 7.23
N LEU A 57 20.02 17.65 6.30
CA LEU A 57 21.43 18.03 6.47
C LEU A 57 21.67 18.81 7.78
N PRO A 58 20.87 19.82 8.16
CA PRO A 58 21.06 20.52 9.44
C PRO A 58 20.91 19.60 10.66
N ARG A 59 20.05 18.57 10.58
CA ARG A 59 19.86 17.60 11.67
C ARG A 59 21.08 16.69 11.82
N TYR A 60 21.66 16.25 10.71
CA TYR A 60 22.93 15.51 10.71
C TYR A 60 24.09 16.36 11.26
N GLN A 61 24.18 17.63 10.86
CA GLN A 61 25.20 18.54 11.39
C GLN A 61 25.09 18.71 12.91
N TRP A 62 23.86 18.87 13.42
CA TRP A 62 23.61 18.89 14.87
C TRP A 62 24.02 17.57 15.52
N PHE A 63 23.63 16.44 14.94
CA PHE A 63 23.89 15.13 15.53
C PHE A 63 25.38 14.83 15.62
N PHE A 64 26.13 15.11 14.55
CA PHE A 64 27.59 14.97 14.56
C PHE A 64 28.26 15.89 15.59
N ALA A 65 27.76 17.11 15.79
CA ALA A 65 28.25 17.98 16.86
C ALA A 65 27.93 17.42 18.26
N ALA A 66 26.75 16.83 18.45
CA ALA A 66 26.35 16.23 19.72
C ALA A 66 27.17 14.97 20.06
N LEU A 67 27.44 14.11 19.07
CA LEU A 67 28.36 12.97 19.22
C LEU A 67 29.76 13.44 19.64
N GLU A 68 30.26 14.51 19.02
CA GLU A 68 31.56 15.09 19.36
C GLU A 68 31.61 15.68 20.77
N GLU A 69 30.62 16.51 21.13
CA GLU A 69 30.51 17.11 22.47
C GLU A 69 30.50 16.03 23.55
N THR A 70 29.75 14.95 23.30
CA THR A 70 29.66 13.79 24.21
C THR A 70 30.99 13.05 24.31
N ALA A 71 31.66 12.75 23.19
CA ALA A 71 32.95 12.08 23.17
C ALA A 71 34.03 12.89 23.90
N GLN A 72 34.11 14.19 23.62
CA GLN A 72 35.07 15.09 24.24
C GLN A 72 34.81 15.25 25.74
N ALA A 73 33.55 15.33 26.16
CA ALA A 73 33.19 15.46 27.57
C ALA A 73 33.44 14.18 28.37
N LYS A 74 33.18 13.01 27.79
CA LYS A 74 33.22 11.72 28.48
C LYS A 74 34.60 11.04 28.43
N TYR A 75 35.32 11.18 27.32
CA TYR A 75 36.58 10.45 27.06
C TYR A 75 37.76 11.36 26.69
N GLY A 76 37.52 12.63 26.35
CA GLY A 76 38.59 13.63 26.16
C GLY A 76 39.22 13.68 24.77
N HIS A 77 38.65 12.97 23.79
CA HIS A 77 39.07 13.00 22.38
C HIS A 77 37.85 13.00 21.44
N ALA A 78 38.10 13.18 20.14
CA ALA A 78 37.06 13.22 19.12
C ALA A 78 36.29 11.88 19.02
N PHE A 79 35.04 11.93 18.57
CA PHE A 79 34.21 10.74 18.39
C PHE A 79 34.82 9.76 17.39
N ALA A 80 35.39 10.28 16.29
CA ALA A 80 36.04 9.46 15.27
C ALA A 80 37.32 8.76 15.75
N GLU A 81 37.95 9.28 16.81
CA GLU A 81 39.16 8.73 17.43
C GLU A 81 38.84 7.77 18.58
N ALA A 82 37.59 7.76 19.05
CA ALA A 82 37.15 6.91 20.15
C ALA A 82 37.26 5.42 19.81
N THR A 83 37.51 4.61 20.84
CA THR A 83 37.46 3.14 20.75
C THR A 83 36.04 2.66 20.45
N ILE A 84 35.91 1.41 20.00
CA ILE A 84 34.59 0.85 19.68
C ILE A 84 33.65 0.83 20.90
N ASP A 85 34.17 0.52 22.09
CA ASP A 85 33.37 0.48 23.33
C ASP A 85 32.88 1.89 23.72
N GLU A 86 33.72 2.92 23.55
CA GLU A 86 33.35 4.31 23.79
C GLU A 86 32.30 4.80 22.78
N ARG A 87 32.42 4.40 21.50
CA ARG A 87 31.39 4.69 20.49
C ARG A 87 30.08 3.98 20.79
N HIS A 88 30.12 2.71 21.21
CA HIS A 88 28.93 1.96 21.60
C HIS A 88 28.16 2.65 22.74
N ASP A 89 28.88 3.14 23.75
CA ASP A 89 28.29 3.88 24.86
C ASP A 89 27.58 5.16 24.36
N ILE A 90 28.25 5.97 23.52
CA ILE A 90 27.67 7.20 22.97
C ILE A 90 26.47 6.92 22.05
N VAL A 91 26.58 5.91 21.17
CA VAL A 91 25.48 5.50 20.28
C VAL A 91 24.28 5.00 21.08
N SER A 92 24.50 4.33 22.20
CA SER A 92 23.42 3.90 23.11
C SER A 92 22.66 5.09 23.71
N LEU A 93 23.37 6.18 24.05
CA LEU A 93 22.73 7.43 24.49
C LEU A 93 21.86 8.03 23.38
N ALA A 94 22.32 8.00 22.13
CA ALA A 94 21.54 8.45 20.98
C ALA A 94 20.25 7.64 20.78
N GLU A 95 20.34 6.30 20.87
CA GLU A 95 19.19 5.39 20.78
C GLU A 95 18.17 5.63 21.91
N GLN A 96 18.63 6.00 23.10
CA GLN A 96 17.76 6.27 24.26
C GLN A 96 17.12 7.68 24.21
N GLY A 97 17.67 8.58 23.38
CA GLY A 97 17.28 9.99 23.33
C GLY A 97 17.91 10.82 24.44
N GLU A 98 19.10 10.43 24.88
CA GLU A 98 19.86 11.01 25.99
C GLU A 98 21.18 11.66 25.53
N LEU A 99 21.36 11.85 24.22
CA LEU A 99 22.57 12.45 23.66
C LEU A 99 22.67 13.96 23.98
N SER A 100 21.54 14.64 24.17
CA SER A 100 21.51 16.05 24.54
C SER A 100 20.29 16.40 25.40
N GLU A 101 20.48 17.30 26.37
CA GLU A 101 19.36 17.90 27.12
C GLU A 101 18.62 18.99 26.32
N ARG A 102 19.15 19.40 25.15
CA ARG A 102 18.60 20.53 24.36
C ARG A 102 17.41 20.17 23.47
N LEU A 103 17.20 18.89 23.18
CA LEU A 103 16.09 18.40 22.35
C LEU A 103 15.22 17.41 23.14
N PRO A 104 13.91 17.33 22.86
CA PRO A 104 13.07 16.29 23.42
C PRO A 104 13.62 14.89 23.11
N ALA A 105 13.54 13.98 24.09
CA ALA A 105 14.06 12.62 23.94
C ALA A 105 13.41 11.88 22.76
N GLN A 106 12.12 12.13 22.49
CA GLN A 106 11.45 11.51 21.34
C GLN A 106 12.02 11.98 19.99
N ASP A 107 12.28 13.27 19.84
CA ASP A 107 12.85 13.83 18.59
C ASP A 107 14.24 13.25 18.31
N GLN A 108 15.02 13.02 19.37
CA GLN A 108 16.33 12.36 19.28
C GLN A 108 16.20 10.90 18.84
N ARG A 109 15.26 10.14 19.42
CA ARG A 109 14.99 8.75 19.03
C ARG A 109 14.49 8.63 17.60
N ASP A 110 13.59 9.51 17.19
CA ASP A 110 13.07 9.55 15.82
C ASP A 110 14.20 9.85 14.82
N PHE A 111 15.11 10.77 15.17
CA PHE A 111 16.29 11.03 14.34
C PHE A 111 17.28 9.86 14.32
N PHE A 112 17.52 9.19 15.45
CA PHE A 112 18.35 7.98 15.47
C PHE A 112 17.75 6.87 14.59
N GLY A 113 16.43 6.70 14.59
CA GLY A 113 15.73 5.82 13.67
C GLY A 113 15.96 6.17 12.20
N LEU A 114 16.00 7.46 11.86
CA LEU A 114 16.37 7.93 10.51
C LEU A 114 17.83 7.60 10.16
N VAL A 115 18.76 7.73 11.11
CA VAL A 115 20.18 7.34 10.93
C VAL A 115 20.30 5.85 10.62
N VAL A 116 19.58 4.99 11.37
CA VAL A 116 19.53 3.55 11.10
C VAL A 116 18.89 3.25 9.74
N ALA A 117 17.85 3.99 9.35
CA ALA A 117 17.24 3.84 8.02
C ALA A 117 18.23 4.20 6.90
N HIS A 118 18.97 5.31 7.00
CA HIS A 118 19.99 5.68 6.02
C HIS A 118 21.17 4.69 6.00
N LEU A 119 21.55 4.10 7.13
CA LEU A 119 22.52 2.99 7.18
C LEU A 119 22.03 1.81 6.34
N GLN A 120 20.80 1.35 6.58
CA GLN A 120 20.22 0.22 5.83
C GLN A 120 20.16 0.52 4.33
N GLU A 121 19.76 1.73 3.96
CA GLU A 121 19.73 2.19 2.56
C GLU A 121 21.12 2.18 1.94
N GLY A 122 22.11 2.75 2.62
CA GLY A 122 23.50 2.74 2.16
C GLY A 122 24.12 1.34 2.10
N LEU A 123 23.63 0.38 2.89
CA LEU A 123 24.11 -1.00 2.86
C LEU A 123 23.45 -1.84 1.75
N PHE A 124 22.15 -1.68 1.55
CA PHE A 124 21.34 -2.67 0.82
C PHE A 124 20.50 -2.11 -0.33
N ALA A 125 20.47 -0.80 -0.58
CA ALA A 125 19.92 -0.27 -1.82
C ALA A 125 20.78 -0.65 -3.03
N ASP A 126 20.26 -0.46 -4.24
CA ASP A 126 21.06 -0.67 -5.45
C ASP A 126 22.29 0.27 -5.47
N PRO A 127 23.47 -0.18 -5.97
CA PRO A 127 24.68 0.65 -5.98
C PRO A 127 24.57 1.97 -6.74
N VAL A 128 23.57 2.14 -7.62
CA VAL A 128 23.29 3.41 -8.31
C VAL A 128 23.08 4.60 -7.35
N HIS A 129 22.68 4.31 -6.11
CA HIS A 129 22.43 5.31 -5.06
C HIS A 129 23.70 5.74 -4.31
N GLY A 130 24.87 5.18 -4.66
CA GLY A 130 26.20 5.55 -4.13
C GLY A 130 26.69 4.76 -2.93
N GLY A 131 25.79 4.02 -2.27
CA GLY A 131 26.13 3.00 -1.28
C GLY A 131 26.27 1.62 -1.93
N ASN A 132 26.24 0.57 -1.11
CA ASN A 132 26.30 -0.83 -1.52
C ASN A 132 27.37 -1.10 -2.59
N LYS A 133 28.54 -0.48 -2.44
CA LYS A 133 29.59 -0.48 -3.46
C LYS A 133 29.92 -1.91 -3.88
N ASP A 134 30.03 -2.14 -5.19
CA ASP A 134 30.28 -3.47 -5.78
C ASP A 134 29.27 -4.55 -5.33
N ALA A 135 28.05 -4.12 -4.94
CA ALA A 135 26.99 -4.93 -4.34
C ALA A 135 27.43 -5.71 -3.09
N LEU A 136 28.34 -5.15 -2.28
CA LEU A 136 28.92 -5.77 -1.10
C LEU A 136 27.87 -6.17 -0.04
N GLY A 137 26.85 -5.35 0.20
CA GLY A 137 25.74 -5.69 1.10
C GLY A 137 24.90 -6.85 0.56
N TRP A 138 24.68 -6.92 -0.75
CA TRP A 138 23.97 -8.06 -1.36
C TRP A 138 24.80 -9.34 -1.35
N LYS A 139 26.13 -9.23 -1.51
CA LYS A 139 27.06 -10.37 -1.32
C LYS A 139 27.01 -10.88 0.12
N PHE A 140 26.98 -9.97 1.11
CA PHE A 140 26.81 -10.32 2.52
C PHE A 140 25.48 -11.07 2.75
N LEU A 141 24.37 -10.55 2.22
CA LEU A 141 23.07 -11.22 2.30
C LEU A 141 22.99 -12.48 1.43
N ARG A 142 23.96 -12.76 0.57
CA ARG A 142 23.87 -13.81 -0.47
C ARG A 142 22.61 -13.65 -1.32
N HIS A 143 22.22 -12.41 -1.61
CA HIS A 143 21.06 -12.07 -2.43
C HIS A 143 21.49 -11.88 -3.90
N PRO A 144 20.78 -12.46 -4.89
CA PRO A 144 21.23 -12.44 -6.28
C PRO A 144 20.98 -11.09 -7.02
N GLY A 145 20.32 -10.14 -6.36
CA GLY A 145 19.99 -8.83 -6.91
C GLY A 145 18.69 -8.84 -7.73
N VAL A 146 18.64 -8.01 -8.76
CA VAL A 146 17.43 -7.71 -9.54
C VAL A 146 17.20 -8.72 -10.67
N TRP A 147 16.59 -9.86 -10.34
CA TRP A 147 16.20 -10.87 -11.33
C TRP A 147 14.73 -10.77 -11.69
N LEU A 148 14.44 -10.66 -12.98
CA LEU A 148 13.08 -10.50 -13.51
C LEU A 148 12.38 -11.86 -13.73
N GLU A 149 13.13 -12.96 -13.71
CA GLU A 149 12.64 -14.32 -13.93
C GLU A 149 13.29 -15.33 -12.98
N ASN A 150 12.48 -16.23 -12.41
CA ASN A 150 12.91 -17.34 -11.58
C ASN A 150 12.21 -18.64 -11.98
N SER A 151 12.89 -19.78 -11.85
CA SER A 151 12.37 -21.09 -12.23
C SER A 151 11.53 -21.74 -11.10
N ALA A 152 10.75 -22.77 -11.45
CA ALA A 152 9.95 -23.50 -10.46
C ALA A 152 10.83 -24.30 -9.50
N GLU A 153 11.96 -24.83 -10.00
CA GLU A 153 12.97 -25.54 -9.22
C GLU A 153 13.58 -24.62 -8.16
N GLU A 154 13.84 -23.36 -8.50
CA GLU A 154 14.36 -22.37 -7.55
C GLU A 154 13.39 -22.08 -6.41
N ASN A 155 12.07 -22.08 -6.67
CA ASN A 155 11.04 -21.86 -5.64
C ASN A 155 10.93 -22.99 -4.61
N LEU A 156 11.34 -24.20 -5.00
CA LEU A 156 11.25 -25.42 -4.18
C LEU A 156 12.61 -25.96 -3.74
N SER A 157 13.70 -25.28 -4.09
CA SER A 157 15.05 -25.71 -3.71
C SER A 157 15.17 -25.81 -2.20
N GLU A 158 15.72 -26.92 -1.72
CA GLU A 158 16.06 -27.13 -0.31
C GLU A 158 17.35 -26.39 0.08
N GLU A 159 18.18 -26.06 -0.92
CA GLU A 159 19.37 -25.23 -0.80
C GLU A 159 19.06 -23.75 -1.02
N HIS A 160 19.87 -22.86 -0.44
CA HIS A 160 19.78 -21.43 -0.72
C HIS A 160 20.15 -21.14 -2.18
N VAL A 161 19.18 -20.63 -2.94
CA VAL A 161 19.32 -20.33 -4.36
C VAL A 161 20.29 -19.17 -4.53
N LEU A 162 21.33 -19.43 -5.32
CA LEU A 162 22.27 -18.43 -5.80
C LEU A 162 22.21 -18.39 -7.32
N LYS A 163 22.58 -17.24 -7.88
CA LYS A 163 22.76 -17.04 -9.32
C LYS A 163 24.26 -16.97 -9.64
N ASP A 164 24.59 -17.10 -10.92
CA ASP A 164 25.96 -17.03 -11.44
C ASP A 164 26.65 -15.68 -11.16
N ARG A 165 25.85 -14.62 -11.07
CA ARG A 165 26.29 -13.27 -10.70
C ARG A 165 25.18 -12.51 -9.98
N ILE A 166 25.57 -11.41 -9.35
CA ILE A 166 24.63 -10.41 -8.84
C ILE A 166 24.23 -9.47 -9.99
N LYS A 167 22.92 -9.26 -10.19
CA LYS A 167 22.38 -8.27 -11.13
C LYS A 167 22.00 -6.99 -10.41
N THR A 168 22.55 -5.87 -10.85
CA THR A 168 22.15 -4.53 -10.40
C THR A 168 20.89 -4.06 -11.13
N LEU A 169 20.33 -2.94 -10.71
CA LEU A 169 19.27 -2.24 -11.42
C LEU A 169 19.71 -1.94 -12.86
N ALA A 170 20.95 -1.47 -13.08
CA ALA A 170 21.46 -1.18 -14.41
C ALA A 170 21.45 -2.42 -15.33
N ASP A 171 21.78 -3.61 -14.81
CA ASP A 171 21.65 -4.86 -15.56
C ASP A 171 20.18 -5.14 -15.91
N ALA A 172 19.29 -5.04 -14.93
CA ALA A 172 17.87 -5.34 -15.09
C ALA A 172 17.16 -4.38 -16.07
N LEU A 173 17.50 -3.10 -16.09
CA LEU A 173 16.93 -2.11 -17.01
C LEU A 173 17.18 -2.47 -18.49
N SER A 174 18.29 -3.14 -18.78
CA SER A 174 18.59 -3.60 -20.15
C SER A 174 17.70 -4.76 -20.62
N GLU A 175 17.02 -5.44 -19.68
CA GLU A 175 16.14 -6.60 -19.93
C GLU A 175 14.66 -6.20 -20.03
N ILE A 176 14.30 -4.98 -19.57
CA ILE A 176 12.92 -4.48 -19.62
C ILE A 176 12.58 -3.99 -21.03
N PRO A 177 11.55 -4.55 -21.69
CA PRO A 177 11.18 -4.14 -23.03
C PRO A 177 10.51 -2.75 -23.02
N ARG A 178 10.81 -1.95 -24.05
CA ARG A 178 10.18 -0.64 -24.23
C ARG A 178 8.67 -0.76 -24.50
N ASP A 179 7.87 -0.06 -23.70
CA ASP A 179 6.40 -0.03 -23.81
C ASP A 179 5.92 1.00 -24.83
N THR A 180 6.03 0.65 -26.11
CA THR A 180 5.74 1.58 -27.21
C THR A 180 4.28 2.08 -27.18
N GLU A 181 3.34 1.21 -26.83
CA GLU A 181 1.93 1.57 -26.73
C GLU A 181 1.67 2.45 -25.49
N GLY A 182 2.25 2.13 -24.33
CA GLY A 182 2.17 2.99 -23.16
C GLY A 182 2.73 4.39 -23.42
N HIS A 183 3.86 4.51 -24.14
CA HIS A 183 4.41 5.80 -24.56
C HIS A 183 3.46 6.56 -25.50
N ARG A 184 2.75 5.87 -26.41
CA ARG A 184 1.70 6.46 -27.25
C ARG A 184 0.54 6.99 -26.39
N LEU A 185 0.04 6.19 -25.46
CA LEU A 185 -1.05 6.57 -24.55
C LEU A 185 -0.65 7.73 -23.62
N LYS A 186 0.59 7.75 -23.13
CA LYS A 186 1.14 8.87 -22.36
C LYS A 186 1.10 10.19 -23.14
N GLN A 187 1.32 10.14 -24.45
CA GLN A 187 1.25 11.32 -25.32
C GLN A 187 -0.18 11.81 -25.55
N LEU A 188 -1.21 10.99 -25.32
CA LEU A 188 -2.62 11.41 -25.41
C LEU A 188 -3.06 12.34 -24.26
N GLY A 189 -2.15 12.75 -23.36
CA GLY A 189 -2.45 13.65 -22.24
C GLY A 189 -3.08 15.01 -22.63
N TYR A 190 -3.34 15.87 -21.64
CA TYR A 190 -4.16 17.10 -21.77
C TYR A 190 -4.01 17.90 -23.07
N GLU A 191 -2.78 18.12 -23.57
CA GLU A 191 -2.55 18.95 -24.76
C GLU A 191 -2.95 18.29 -26.08
N ASN A 192 -3.01 16.95 -26.13
CA ASN A 192 -3.39 16.16 -27.31
C ASN A 192 -4.74 15.44 -27.14
N ALA A 193 -5.33 15.48 -25.94
CA ALA A 193 -6.56 14.77 -25.59
C ALA A 193 -7.84 15.42 -26.12
N VAL A 194 -7.82 16.72 -26.44
CA VAL A 194 -9.04 17.49 -26.70
C VAL A 194 -9.76 16.92 -27.91
N ASN A 195 -10.81 16.16 -27.67
CA ASN A 195 -11.66 15.64 -28.72
C ASN A 195 -12.61 16.77 -29.14
N PRO A 196 -12.45 17.36 -30.34
CA PRO A 196 -13.31 18.47 -30.77
C PRO A 196 -14.78 18.07 -30.96
N GLN A 197 -15.10 16.77 -30.89
CA GLN A 197 -16.45 16.23 -30.96
C GLN A 197 -17.14 16.10 -29.59
N LEU A 198 -16.41 16.21 -28.47
CA LEU A 198 -16.99 16.24 -27.14
C LEU A 198 -17.43 17.68 -26.81
N THR A 199 -18.71 17.84 -26.48
CA THR A 199 -19.32 19.14 -26.14
C THR A 199 -18.82 19.67 -24.80
N ASP A 200 -19.04 20.97 -24.53
CA ASP A 200 -18.72 21.60 -23.22
C ASP A 200 -19.36 20.87 -22.03
N GLU A 201 -20.50 20.20 -22.24
CA GLU A 201 -21.16 19.30 -21.30
C GLU A 201 -21.10 17.85 -21.80
N VAL A 202 -20.65 16.92 -20.97
CA VAL A 202 -20.57 15.48 -21.27
C VAL A 202 -21.59 14.65 -20.47
N ASP A 203 -21.79 13.39 -20.83
CA ASP A 203 -22.69 12.51 -20.09
C ASP A 203 -22.12 12.15 -18.71
N VAL A 204 -20.84 11.77 -18.67
CA VAL A 204 -20.17 11.35 -17.42
C VAL A 204 -18.81 12.04 -17.29
N LEU A 205 -18.58 12.61 -16.12
CA LEU A 205 -17.27 13.12 -15.70
C LEU A 205 -16.71 12.26 -14.56
N LEU A 206 -15.57 11.61 -14.81
CA LEU A 206 -14.82 10.83 -13.83
C LEU A 206 -13.76 11.71 -13.16
N VAL A 207 -13.83 11.84 -11.84
CA VAL A 207 -12.82 12.53 -11.02
C VAL A 207 -11.86 11.49 -10.46
N GLY A 208 -10.69 11.38 -11.06
CA GLY A 208 -9.68 10.35 -10.80
C GLY A 208 -9.86 9.14 -11.71
N VAL A 209 -8.81 8.78 -12.46
CA VAL A 209 -8.78 7.61 -13.36
C VAL A 209 -7.89 6.53 -12.75
N GLY A 210 -8.02 6.37 -11.44
CA GLY A 210 -7.34 5.36 -10.66
C GLY A 210 -7.99 3.98 -10.80
N ALA A 211 -7.91 3.17 -9.74
CA ALA A 211 -8.44 1.81 -9.73
C ALA A 211 -9.93 1.75 -10.12
N MET A 212 -10.77 2.65 -9.57
CA MET A 212 -12.22 2.64 -9.78
C MET A 212 -12.63 3.38 -11.05
N GLY A 213 -12.04 4.56 -11.28
CA GLY A 213 -12.33 5.36 -12.48
C GLY A 213 -11.91 4.67 -13.77
N GLY A 214 -10.79 3.94 -13.76
CA GLY A 214 -10.31 3.20 -14.94
C GLY A 214 -11.25 2.09 -15.40
N VAL A 215 -11.79 1.28 -14.47
CA VAL A 215 -12.77 0.23 -14.80
C VAL A 215 -14.10 0.85 -15.27
N SER A 216 -14.54 1.92 -14.61
CA SER A 216 -15.81 2.58 -14.93
C SER A 216 -15.78 3.30 -16.28
N ALA A 217 -14.62 3.85 -16.67
CA ALA A 217 -14.44 4.50 -17.96
C ALA A 217 -14.80 3.58 -19.13
N GLN A 218 -14.36 2.31 -19.07
CA GLN A 218 -14.70 1.32 -20.09
C GLN A 218 -16.22 1.09 -20.16
N VAL A 219 -16.86 0.88 -19.01
CA VAL A 219 -18.31 0.63 -18.94
C VAL A 219 -19.11 1.76 -19.60
N PHE A 220 -18.80 3.03 -19.25
CA PHE A 220 -19.53 4.17 -19.78
C PHE A 220 -19.23 4.40 -21.28
N ALA A 221 -17.97 4.29 -21.68
CA ALA A 221 -17.56 4.54 -23.06
C ALA A 221 -18.11 3.48 -24.03
N GLU A 222 -18.08 2.20 -23.64
CA GLU A 222 -18.67 1.10 -24.42
C GLU A 222 -20.20 1.18 -24.47
N ALA A 223 -20.84 1.76 -23.46
CA ALA A 223 -22.27 2.08 -23.49
C ALA A 223 -22.63 3.21 -24.48
N GLY A 224 -21.63 3.83 -25.12
CA GLY A 224 -21.82 4.89 -26.11
C GLY A 224 -21.95 6.30 -25.53
N LEU A 225 -21.72 6.47 -24.22
CA LEU A 225 -21.79 7.76 -23.55
C LEU A 225 -20.54 8.60 -23.79
N SER A 226 -20.68 9.92 -23.80
CA SER A 226 -19.55 10.85 -23.80
C SER A 226 -18.92 10.94 -22.40
N VAL A 227 -17.62 10.63 -22.28
CA VAL A 227 -16.94 10.52 -20.99
C VAL A 227 -15.66 11.35 -20.98
N VAL A 228 -15.46 12.13 -19.92
CA VAL A 228 -14.18 12.80 -19.62
C VAL A 228 -13.64 12.26 -18.30
N GLY A 229 -12.36 11.87 -18.28
CA GLY A 229 -11.65 11.47 -17.06
C GLY A 229 -10.55 12.45 -16.71
N LEU A 230 -10.65 13.07 -15.53
CA LEU A 230 -9.63 13.99 -15.01
C LEU A 230 -8.74 13.23 -14.02
N GLU A 231 -7.46 13.06 -14.34
CA GLU A 231 -6.47 12.38 -13.49
C GLU A 231 -5.39 13.37 -13.04
N ALA A 232 -5.15 13.47 -11.73
CA ALA A 232 -4.17 14.39 -11.17
C ALA A 232 -2.72 14.01 -11.52
N GLY A 233 -2.45 12.72 -11.74
CA GLY A 233 -1.14 12.22 -12.12
C GLY A 233 -0.97 11.91 -13.62
N PRO A 234 0.18 11.31 -13.99
CA PRO A 234 0.47 10.89 -15.36
C PRO A 234 -0.16 9.54 -15.72
N PHE A 235 -0.18 9.22 -17.01
CA PHE A 235 -0.15 7.84 -17.49
C PHE A 235 1.32 7.36 -17.46
N ARG A 236 1.58 6.17 -16.90
CA ARG A 236 2.93 5.60 -16.79
C ARG A 236 3.05 4.35 -17.68
N PRO A 237 3.91 4.39 -18.72
CA PRO A 237 4.33 3.21 -19.48
C PRO A 237 5.01 2.17 -18.57
N LEU A 238 4.96 0.90 -18.96
CA LEU A 238 5.53 -0.21 -18.19
C LEU A 238 7.04 -0.03 -17.92
N ASP A 239 7.79 0.47 -18.91
CA ASP A 239 9.24 0.70 -18.83
C ASP A 239 9.64 1.92 -17.98
N GLU A 240 8.67 2.64 -17.41
CA GLU A 240 8.90 3.67 -16.37
C GLU A 240 8.68 3.15 -14.94
N PHE A 241 8.13 1.94 -14.78
CA PHE A 241 8.13 1.26 -13.50
C PHE A 241 9.48 0.58 -13.34
N LEU A 242 10.30 1.04 -12.40
CA LEU A 242 11.64 0.48 -12.22
C LEU A 242 11.65 -0.51 -11.05
N PRO A 243 12.37 -1.65 -11.16
CA PRO A 243 12.61 -2.56 -10.05
C PRO A 243 13.67 -1.98 -9.08
N ASP A 244 13.48 -0.74 -8.66
CA ASP A 244 14.32 -0.04 -7.68
C ASP A 244 13.60 -0.01 -6.34
N GLU A 245 14.10 -0.81 -5.40
CA GLU A 245 13.49 -0.92 -4.07
C GLU A 245 13.53 0.40 -3.29
N LEU A 246 14.61 1.17 -3.39
CA LEU A 246 14.73 2.41 -2.62
C LEU A 246 13.81 3.50 -3.16
N GLU A 247 13.78 3.68 -4.48
CA GLU A 247 12.96 4.73 -5.09
C GLU A 247 11.50 4.33 -5.23
N HIS A 248 11.19 3.12 -5.69
CA HIS A 248 9.84 2.78 -6.15
C HIS A 248 9.02 1.93 -5.17
N ALA A 249 9.66 1.22 -4.23
CA ALA A 249 8.88 0.45 -3.25
C ALA A 249 8.07 1.37 -2.34
N TYR A 250 6.85 0.97 -2.00
CA TYR A 250 5.96 1.84 -1.23
C TYR A 250 6.42 2.12 0.21
N TYR A 251 7.27 1.26 0.77
CA TYR A 251 7.75 1.32 2.16
C TYR A 251 9.10 2.05 2.30
N THR A 252 9.67 2.53 1.20
CA THR A 252 10.94 3.29 1.15
C THR A 252 10.65 4.75 0.76
N ARG A 253 11.27 5.31 -0.30
CA ARG A 253 10.99 6.67 -0.79
C ARG A 253 9.66 6.75 -1.51
N GLY A 254 9.18 5.64 -2.07
CA GLY A 254 7.85 5.52 -2.66
C GLY A 254 7.57 6.59 -3.72
N GLY A 255 8.44 6.69 -4.73
CA GLY A 255 8.42 7.64 -5.84
C GLY A 255 7.18 7.56 -6.74
N LEU A 256 6.33 6.54 -6.56
CA LEU A 256 4.98 6.52 -7.12
C LEU A 256 3.96 7.33 -6.29
N GLY A 257 4.25 7.60 -5.01
CA GLY A 257 3.42 8.33 -4.07
C GLY A 257 3.89 9.75 -3.66
N PRO A 258 4.40 10.64 -4.53
CA PRO A 258 4.63 12.04 -4.17
C PRO A 258 3.38 12.71 -3.59
N LYS A 259 2.19 12.29 -4.05
CA LYS A 259 0.91 12.68 -3.45
C LYS A 259 0.93 12.52 -1.93
N PHE A 260 1.30 11.33 -1.45
CA PHE A 260 1.33 11.06 -0.03
C PHE A 260 2.32 11.99 0.69
N GLN A 261 3.54 12.15 0.16
CA GLN A 261 4.57 12.95 0.81
C GLN A 261 4.22 14.44 0.94
N LEU A 262 3.46 14.96 -0.03
CA LEU A 262 3.05 16.37 -0.05
C LEU A 262 1.72 16.60 0.68
N GLU A 263 0.92 15.55 0.88
CA GLU A 263 -0.46 15.63 1.37
C GLU A 263 -0.75 14.62 2.50
N THR A 264 0.24 14.32 3.33
CA THR A 264 0.12 13.35 4.43
C THR A 264 -1.09 13.67 5.32
N PRO A 265 -2.07 12.75 5.45
CA PRO A 265 -3.17 12.92 6.39
C PRO A 265 -2.67 13.23 7.80
N ARG A 266 -3.50 13.92 8.58
CA ARG A 266 -3.26 14.13 10.01
C ARG A 266 -4.01 13.09 10.83
N TRP A 267 -3.50 12.75 12.00
CA TRP A 267 -4.05 11.71 12.85
C TRP A 267 -4.10 12.14 14.31
N ARG A 268 -5.19 11.73 14.98
CA ARG A 268 -5.37 11.74 16.44
C ARG A 268 -6.20 10.52 16.86
N GLU A 269 -6.13 10.13 18.13
CA GLU A 269 -6.89 8.98 18.61
C GLU A 269 -8.32 9.35 19.01
N ASP A 270 -8.51 10.55 19.57
CA ASP A 270 -9.80 11.03 20.04
C ASP A 270 -10.09 12.47 19.58
N THR A 271 -11.36 12.81 19.45
CA THR A 271 -11.82 14.16 19.14
C THR A 271 -11.44 15.21 20.19
N SER A 272 -11.25 14.80 21.45
CA SER A 272 -10.80 15.69 22.52
C SER A 272 -9.34 16.14 22.38
N GLU A 273 -8.54 15.44 21.57
CA GLU A 273 -7.15 15.80 21.31
C GLU A 273 -7.09 16.99 20.34
N PRO A 274 -6.56 18.15 20.78
CA PRO A 274 -6.49 19.34 19.93
C PRO A 274 -5.36 19.24 18.90
N GLU A 275 -4.27 18.55 19.24
CA GLU A 275 -3.12 18.36 18.38
C GLU A 275 -3.26 17.08 17.55
N THR A 276 -2.75 17.13 16.33
CA THR A 276 -2.66 15.98 15.44
C THR A 276 -1.20 15.70 15.13
N LYS A 277 -0.88 14.46 14.75
CA LYS A 277 0.41 14.07 14.18
C LYS A 277 0.26 13.69 12.71
N PRO A 278 1.34 13.68 11.90
CA PRO A 278 1.30 13.07 10.58
C PRO A 278 0.87 11.60 10.68
N ALA A 279 -0.01 11.16 9.78
CA ALA A 279 -0.41 9.78 9.67
C ALA A 279 0.76 8.91 9.18
N THR A 280 0.90 7.73 9.77
CA THR A 280 1.94 6.75 9.47
C THR A 280 1.31 5.55 8.77
N PHE A 281 1.84 5.20 7.60
CA PHE A 281 1.21 4.17 6.78
C PHE A 281 1.83 2.80 7.05
N SER A 282 0.99 1.85 7.45
CA SER A 282 1.39 0.44 7.62
C SER A 282 1.58 -0.27 6.28
N LEU A 283 0.86 0.15 5.23
CA LEU A 283 0.97 -0.39 3.87
C LEU A 283 0.65 0.67 2.82
N GLY A 284 1.37 0.64 1.69
CA GLY A 284 1.00 1.23 0.40
C GLY A 284 0.61 2.71 0.40
N ARG A 285 1.48 3.58 -0.13
CA ARG A 285 1.18 5.02 -0.30
C ARG A 285 0.17 5.27 -1.42
N MET A 286 -0.65 6.32 -1.27
CA MET A 286 -1.56 6.76 -2.33
C MET A 286 -0.81 7.26 -3.56
N VAL A 287 -1.26 6.86 -4.75
CA VAL A 287 -0.65 7.24 -6.04
C VAL A 287 -1.60 8.14 -6.82
N ASN A 288 -1.07 9.27 -7.32
CA ASN A 288 -1.68 10.02 -8.42
C ASN A 288 -1.15 9.46 -9.74
N GLY A 289 -2.06 9.05 -10.61
CA GLY A 289 -1.74 8.48 -11.91
C GLY A 289 -2.81 7.51 -12.38
N VAL A 290 -2.82 7.23 -13.68
CA VAL A 290 -3.77 6.30 -14.29
C VAL A 290 -3.59 4.90 -13.68
N GLY A 291 -4.69 4.31 -13.21
CA GLY A 291 -4.69 3.06 -12.43
C GLY A 291 -4.49 3.26 -10.91
N GLY A 292 -4.01 4.43 -10.47
CA GLY A 292 -3.88 4.81 -9.07
C GLY A 292 -3.02 3.84 -8.27
N SER A 293 -3.37 3.60 -6.99
CA SER A 293 -2.62 2.69 -6.12
C SER A 293 -2.62 1.21 -6.57
N ALA A 294 -3.48 0.82 -7.52
CA ALA A 294 -3.36 -0.49 -8.16
C ALA A 294 -2.07 -0.61 -9.01
N GLY A 295 -1.35 0.49 -9.27
CA GLY A 295 -0.04 0.45 -9.90
C GLY A 295 1.01 -0.30 -9.08
N HIS A 296 0.88 -0.43 -7.76
CA HIS A 296 1.92 -1.01 -6.89
C HIS A 296 1.40 -1.93 -5.75
N TYR A 297 0.08 -2.17 -5.72
CA TYR A 297 -0.59 -3.11 -4.81
C TYR A 297 -0.13 -4.59 -4.92
N GLY A 298 -0.51 -5.37 -3.90
CA GLY A 298 -0.31 -6.82 -3.78
C GLY A 298 -0.93 -7.70 -4.87
N SER A 299 -1.99 -7.21 -5.53
CA SER A 299 -2.83 -7.98 -6.45
C SER A 299 -3.46 -9.26 -5.86
N TRP A 300 -3.63 -9.35 -4.54
CA TRP A 300 -4.53 -10.34 -3.92
C TRP A 300 -5.98 -9.92 -4.18
N LEU A 301 -6.67 -10.65 -5.05
CA LEU A 301 -8.00 -10.32 -5.57
C LEU A 301 -9.00 -11.39 -5.18
N ARG A 302 -9.40 -11.36 -3.91
CA ARG A 302 -10.29 -12.34 -3.27
C ARG A 302 -11.72 -11.80 -3.18
N ARG A 303 -12.71 -12.69 -3.32
CA ARG A 303 -14.12 -12.35 -3.08
C ARG A 303 -14.38 -12.30 -1.57
N PHE A 304 -15.29 -11.43 -1.14
CA PHE A 304 -15.86 -11.52 0.21
C PHE A 304 -16.76 -12.76 0.33
N HIS A 305 -16.89 -13.29 1.55
CA HIS A 305 -17.80 -14.39 1.85
C HIS A 305 -19.25 -13.88 1.87
N GLU A 306 -20.22 -14.74 1.57
CA GLU A 306 -21.62 -14.32 1.42
C GLU A 306 -22.19 -13.64 2.69
N TRP A 307 -21.90 -14.18 3.87
CA TRP A 307 -22.39 -13.63 5.14
C TRP A 307 -21.84 -12.22 5.44
N GLN A 308 -20.69 -11.85 4.86
CA GLN A 308 -20.04 -10.54 5.07
C GLN A 308 -20.79 -9.39 4.40
N PHE A 309 -21.81 -9.68 3.58
CA PHE A 309 -22.78 -8.69 3.07
C PHE A 309 -23.93 -8.44 4.04
N ALA A 310 -24.12 -9.28 5.06
CA ALA A 310 -25.07 -9.05 6.15
C ALA A 310 -24.43 -9.30 7.53
N PRO A 311 -23.29 -8.65 7.85
CA PRO A 311 -22.49 -8.98 9.02
C PRO A 311 -23.18 -8.60 10.34
N LYS A 312 -23.97 -7.51 10.38
CA LYS A 312 -24.73 -7.12 11.58
C LYS A 312 -25.80 -8.17 11.86
N SER A 313 -26.62 -8.49 10.85
CA SER A 313 -27.64 -9.52 10.97
C SER A 313 -27.03 -10.88 11.36
N HIS A 314 -25.88 -11.24 10.77
CA HIS A 314 -25.17 -12.48 11.10
C HIS A 314 -24.82 -12.55 12.59
N TYR A 315 -24.14 -11.54 13.14
CA TYR A 315 -23.75 -11.55 14.56
C TYR A 315 -24.94 -11.48 15.51
N GLU A 316 -25.96 -10.67 15.21
CA GLU A 316 -27.17 -10.59 16.03
C GLU A 316 -27.95 -11.91 16.06
N ASN A 317 -27.95 -12.66 14.95
CA ASN A 317 -28.59 -13.98 14.87
C ASN A 317 -27.81 -15.04 15.65
N LEU A 318 -26.47 -14.99 15.64
CA LEU A 318 -25.64 -15.96 16.34
C LEU A 318 -25.59 -15.75 17.85
N TYR A 319 -25.48 -14.49 18.29
CA TYR A 319 -25.13 -14.16 19.67
C TYR A 319 -26.21 -13.32 20.39
N GLY A 320 -27.29 -12.98 19.69
CA GLY A 320 -28.37 -12.15 20.21
C GLY A 320 -28.19 -10.67 19.91
N ARG A 321 -29.27 -9.91 20.16
CA ARG A 321 -29.29 -8.45 19.99
C ARG A 321 -28.33 -7.80 20.99
N ASN A 322 -27.70 -6.70 20.59
CA ASN A 322 -26.71 -5.95 21.38
C ASN A 322 -25.36 -6.66 21.61
N VAL A 323 -24.99 -7.64 20.78
CA VAL A 323 -23.65 -8.26 20.82
C VAL A 323 -22.54 -7.31 20.37
N LEU A 324 -22.86 -6.34 19.52
CA LEU A 324 -21.87 -5.41 18.97
C LEU A 324 -21.22 -4.58 20.09
N PRO A 325 -19.91 -4.32 20.04
CA PRO A 325 -19.23 -3.46 20.99
C PRO A 325 -19.86 -2.07 21.10
N GLU A 326 -19.66 -1.39 22.23
CA GLU A 326 -20.10 -0.01 22.40
C GLU A 326 -19.56 0.91 21.29
N ASP A 327 -20.42 1.81 20.79
CA ASP A 327 -20.16 2.73 19.66
C ASP A 327 -19.90 2.02 18.31
N CYS A 328 -19.95 0.68 18.27
CA CYS A 328 -19.86 -0.05 17.01
C CYS A 328 -21.07 0.28 16.14
N SER A 329 -20.78 0.65 14.90
CA SER A 329 -21.75 1.15 13.93
C SER A 329 -21.90 0.21 12.73
N LEU A 330 -21.57 -1.08 12.94
CA LEU A 330 -21.64 -2.12 11.91
C LEU A 330 -23.03 -2.15 11.29
N ALA A 331 -23.08 -2.23 9.97
CA ALA A 331 -24.32 -2.26 9.21
C ALA A 331 -24.27 -3.36 8.15
N ASP A 332 -25.44 -3.83 7.75
CA ASP A 332 -25.60 -4.71 6.62
C ASP A 332 -25.47 -3.93 5.32
N TRP A 333 -25.00 -4.63 4.28
CA TRP A 333 -24.89 -4.04 2.96
C TRP A 333 -26.29 -3.98 2.32
N PRO A 334 -26.68 -2.89 1.65
CA PRO A 334 -27.89 -2.81 0.83
C PRO A 334 -27.90 -3.76 -0.39
N VAL A 335 -26.85 -4.54 -0.59
CA VAL A 335 -26.66 -5.47 -1.72
C VAL A 335 -26.15 -6.81 -1.21
N ALA A 336 -26.64 -7.89 -1.78
CA ALA A 336 -26.24 -9.24 -1.38
C ALA A 336 -25.12 -9.79 -2.29
N TYR A 337 -24.46 -10.85 -1.83
CA TYR A 337 -23.44 -11.56 -2.60
C TYR A 337 -23.95 -11.98 -3.98
N LYS A 338 -25.16 -12.55 -4.05
CA LYS A 338 -25.78 -13.00 -5.31
C LYS A 338 -25.92 -11.88 -6.35
N ASP A 339 -26.08 -10.63 -5.91
CA ASP A 339 -26.22 -9.47 -6.79
C ASP A 339 -24.86 -9.02 -7.35
N LEU A 340 -23.77 -9.41 -6.70
CA LEU A 340 -22.39 -9.11 -7.08
C LEU A 340 -21.65 -10.28 -7.72
N GLU A 341 -22.12 -11.52 -7.54
CA GLU A 341 -21.50 -12.73 -8.08
C GLU A 341 -21.21 -12.65 -9.59
N PRO A 342 -22.16 -12.18 -10.45
CA PRO A 342 -21.89 -12.04 -11.87
C PRO A 342 -20.79 -11.02 -12.18
N TYR A 343 -20.73 -9.94 -11.39
CA TYR A 343 -19.72 -8.89 -11.54
C TYR A 343 -18.35 -9.37 -11.08
N TYR A 344 -18.27 -10.13 -9.99
CA TYR A 344 -17.04 -10.82 -9.60
C TYR A 344 -16.51 -11.71 -10.71
N THR A 345 -17.38 -12.57 -11.27
CA THR A 345 -17.01 -13.49 -12.35
C THR A 345 -16.52 -12.72 -13.58
N ARG A 346 -17.24 -11.67 -14.02
CA ARG A 346 -16.80 -10.85 -15.16
C ARG A 346 -15.45 -10.19 -14.91
N LEU A 347 -15.22 -9.65 -13.71
CA LEU A 347 -13.95 -9.04 -13.33
C LEU A 347 -12.81 -10.06 -13.28
N GLU A 348 -13.03 -11.24 -12.72
CA GLU A 348 -12.04 -12.32 -12.68
C GLU A 348 -11.56 -12.68 -14.10
N HIS A 349 -12.48 -12.75 -15.07
CA HIS A 349 -12.15 -13.00 -16.47
C HIS A 349 -11.53 -11.80 -17.20
N LEU A 350 -12.01 -10.58 -16.95
CA LEU A 350 -11.42 -9.35 -17.51
C LEU A 350 -9.97 -9.18 -17.04
N ILE A 351 -9.70 -9.48 -15.77
CA ILE A 351 -8.38 -9.32 -15.15
C ILE A 351 -7.46 -10.50 -15.46
N GLY A 352 -8.00 -11.68 -15.79
CA GLY A 352 -7.20 -12.91 -15.87
C GLY A 352 -6.68 -13.30 -14.48
N ILE A 353 -7.59 -13.46 -13.50
CA ILE A 353 -7.21 -13.87 -12.15
C ILE A 353 -6.74 -15.32 -12.14
N ALA A 354 -5.53 -15.55 -11.63
CA ALA A 354 -4.95 -16.87 -11.39
C ALA A 354 -5.35 -17.39 -10.01
N GLY A 355 -5.78 -18.66 -9.93
CA GLY A 355 -6.14 -19.31 -8.68
C GLY A 355 -6.84 -20.65 -8.94
N ASP A 356 -7.42 -21.23 -7.88
CA ASP A 356 -8.22 -22.45 -8.01
C ASP A 356 -9.53 -22.40 -7.19
N GLY A 357 -10.29 -23.50 -7.25
CA GLY A 357 -11.55 -23.67 -6.52
C GLY A 357 -11.41 -24.32 -5.15
N SER A 358 -10.21 -24.37 -4.55
CA SER A 358 -9.97 -25.11 -3.31
C SER A 358 -10.46 -24.40 -2.04
N ASN A 359 -10.75 -23.09 -2.09
CA ASN A 359 -11.35 -22.36 -0.97
C ASN A 359 -12.82 -22.79 -0.76
N PRO A 360 -13.16 -23.48 0.34
CA PRO A 360 -14.51 -24.01 0.55
C PRO A 360 -15.52 -22.95 1.01
N PHE A 361 -15.10 -21.73 1.31
CA PHE A 361 -15.92 -20.68 1.89
C PHE A 361 -16.48 -19.69 0.86
N VAL A 362 -16.06 -19.79 -0.40
CA VAL A 362 -16.46 -18.90 -1.50
C VAL A 362 -17.06 -19.70 -2.64
N THR A 363 -18.31 -19.37 -3.01
CA THR A 363 -18.98 -19.97 -4.17
C THR A 363 -18.63 -19.22 -5.45
N ARG A 364 -18.50 -19.91 -6.58
CA ARG A 364 -18.32 -19.29 -7.90
C ARG A 364 -19.21 -19.98 -8.93
N SER A 365 -19.84 -19.20 -9.79
CA SER A 365 -20.59 -19.71 -10.94
C SER A 365 -19.67 -20.22 -12.06
N ARG A 366 -18.45 -19.69 -12.14
CA ARG A 366 -17.43 -20.06 -13.14
C ARG A 366 -16.05 -20.20 -12.47
N ALA A 367 -15.25 -21.13 -12.97
CA ALA A 367 -13.86 -21.29 -12.52
C ALA A 367 -13.01 -20.07 -12.90
N LEU A 368 -11.97 -19.80 -12.12
CA LEU A 368 -10.98 -18.76 -12.43
C LEU A 368 -10.31 -19.04 -13.79
N PRO A 369 -9.98 -18.00 -14.58
CA PRO A 369 -9.51 -18.16 -15.95
C PRO A 369 -8.09 -18.74 -16.08
N LEU A 370 -7.27 -18.64 -15.03
CA LEU A 370 -5.88 -19.06 -15.05
C LEU A 370 -5.56 -19.99 -13.85
N PRO A 371 -4.63 -20.96 -14.01
CA PRO A 371 -4.23 -21.85 -12.91
C PRO A 371 -3.57 -21.07 -11.76
N PRO A 372 -3.54 -21.63 -10.53
CA PRO A 372 -2.94 -20.97 -9.39
C PRO A 372 -1.44 -20.73 -9.57
N THR A 373 -0.89 -19.80 -8.78
CA THR A 373 0.56 -19.62 -8.72
C THR A 373 1.27 -20.90 -8.26
N ARG A 374 2.50 -21.10 -8.73
CA ARG A 374 3.28 -22.32 -8.41
C ARG A 374 3.60 -22.42 -6.91
N PRO A 375 3.85 -23.63 -6.37
CA PRO A 375 4.22 -23.80 -4.97
C PRO A 375 5.61 -23.24 -4.65
N PHE A 376 5.88 -23.02 -3.37
CA PHE A 376 7.14 -22.53 -2.81
C PHE A 376 7.34 -23.09 -1.39
N VAL A 377 8.59 -23.15 -0.90
CA VAL A 377 8.94 -23.86 0.36
C VAL A 377 8.10 -23.41 1.56
N LEU A 378 8.01 -22.10 1.82
CA LEU A 378 7.24 -21.57 2.95
C LEU A 378 5.74 -21.90 2.83
N GLY A 379 5.18 -21.77 1.62
CA GLY A 379 3.78 -22.08 1.33
C GLY A 379 3.46 -23.57 1.49
N GLN A 380 4.39 -24.47 1.13
CA GLN A 380 4.22 -25.91 1.32
C GLN A 380 4.20 -26.27 2.82
N LYS A 381 5.17 -25.76 3.59
CA LYS A 381 5.20 -25.95 5.05
C LYS A 381 3.94 -25.42 5.74
N PHE A 382 3.49 -24.22 5.34
CA PHE A 382 2.25 -23.65 5.83
C PHE A 382 1.05 -24.53 5.47
N THR A 383 0.96 -25.00 4.24
CA THR A 383 -0.11 -25.90 3.77
C THR A 383 -0.15 -27.20 4.57
N ASP A 384 1.00 -27.83 4.80
CA ASP A 384 1.09 -29.11 5.49
C ASP A 384 0.72 -28.98 6.97
N ALA A 385 1.27 -27.97 7.67
CA ALA A 385 0.96 -27.72 9.08
C ALA A 385 -0.52 -27.37 9.29
N THR A 386 -1.09 -26.53 8.42
CA THR A 386 -2.48 -26.10 8.55
C THR A 386 -3.47 -27.21 8.18
N ARG A 387 -3.18 -28.05 7.18
CA ARG A 387 -3.97 -29.27 6.91
C ARG A 387 -3.91 -30.25 8.09
N ALA A 388 -2.74 -30.43 8.70
CA ALA A 388 -2.59 -31.27 9.88
C ALA A 388 -3.41 -30.74 11.08
N ALA A 389 -3.58 -29.42 11.18
CA ALA A 389 -4.45 -28.77 12.15
C ALA A 389 -5.95 -28.80 11.76
N GLY A 390 -6.33 -29.41 10.65
CA GLY A 390 -7.72 -29.51 10.18
C GLY A 390 -8.26 -28.24 9.53
N LEU A 391 -7.39 -27.33 9.08
CA LEU A 391 -7.73 -26.08 8.41
C LEU A 391 -7.67 -26.23 6.88
N HIS A 392 -8.13 -25.20 6.15
CA HIS A 392 -8.34 -25.26 4.70
C HIS A 392 -7.43 -24.28 3.92
N PRO A 393 -6.11 -24.56 3.85
CA PRO A 393 -5.20 -23.73 3.07
C PRO A 393 -5.49 -23.81 1.57
N HIS A 394 -5.44 -22.67 0.92
CA HIS A 394 -5.64 -22.53 -0.52
C HIS A 394 -4.71 -21.45 -1.11
N PRO A 395 -4.29 -21.58 -2.38
CA PRO A 395 -3.52 -20.53 -3.04
C PRO A 395 -4.35 -19.27 -3.17
N VAL A 396 -3.71 -18.12 -3.05
CA VAL A 396 -4.41 -16.83 -3.17
C VAL A 396 -4.81 -16.58 -4.63
N PRO A 397 -6.07 -16.23 -4.92
CA PRO A 397 -6.47 -15.64 -6.19
C PRO A 397 -5.74 -14.31 -6.45
N VAL A 398 -4.99 -14.22 -7.55
CA VAL A 398 -4.14 -13.06 -7.86
C VAL A 398 -4.35 -12.52 -9.27
N GLY A 399 -4.18 -11.20 -9.44
CA GLY A 399 -4.19 -10.54 -10.75
C GLY A 399 -2.85 -10.63 -11.50
N PHE A 400 -2.11 -11.72 -11.31
CA PHE A 400 -0.92 -12.08 -12.08
C PHE A 400 -1.29 -13.11 -13.14
N THR A 401 -0.76 -12.95 -14.34
CA THR A 401 -0.92 -13.92 -15.43
C THR A 401 0.04 -15.10 -15.26
N THR A 402 -0.42 -16.24 -14.73
CA THR A 402 0.40 -17.46 -14.61
C THR A 402 0.71 -18.11 -15.96
N GLU A 403 -0.14 -17.84 -16.95
CA GLU A 403 0.07 -18.13 -18.37
C GLU A 403 -0.20 -16.86 -19.19
N ALA A 404 0.23 -16.82 -20.46
CA ALA A 404 -0.08 -15.67 -21.32
C ALA A 404 -1.61 -15.50 -21.48
N TYR A 405 -2.12 -14.29 -21.26
CA TYR A 405 -3.55 -14.04 -21.21
C TYR A 405 -3.88 -12.62 -21.69
N ASP A 406 -4.81 -12.50 -22.63
CA ASP A 406 -5.31 -11.22 -23.15
C ASP A 406 -4.20 -10.25 -23.56
N GLY A 407 -3.23 -10.74 -24.35
CA GLY A 407 -2.08 -9.95 -24.81
C GLY A 407 -0.98 -9.70 -23.77
N ARG A 408 -1.18 -10.08 -22.50
CA ARG A 408 -0.17 -9.98 -21.44
C ARG A 408 0.64 -11.27 -21.31
N ARG A 409 1.93 -11.14 -21.03
CA ARG A 409 2.86 -12.28 -20.87
C ARG A 409 2.61 -13.04 -19.56
N ALA A 410 3.06 -14.29 -19.50
CA ALA A 410 3.15 -15.02 -18.25
C ALA A 410 4.16 -14.36 -17.30
N THR A 411 3.90 -14.47 -16.00
CA THR A 411 4.75 -13.88 -14.95
C THR A 411 6.10 -14.57 -14.88
N GLY A 412 7.15 -13.75 -14.70
CA GLY A 412 8.51 -14.23 -14.45
C GLY A 412 8.72 -14.73 -13.02
N TYR A 413 7.74 -14.59 -12.11
CA TYR A 413 7.92 -14.84 -10.69
C TYR A 413 9.09 -14.04 -10.09
N SER A 414 9.17 -12.75 -10.41
CA SER A 414 10.16 -11.84 -9.82
C SER A 414 9.69 -11.31 -8.47
N ALA A 415 10.56 -11.34 -7.46
CA ALA A 415 10.33 -10.66 -6.17
C ALA A 415 10.20 -9.14 -6.30
N TRP A 416 10.68 -8.56 -7.40
CA TRP A 416 10.68 -7.11 -7.64
C TRP A 416 9.36 -6.59 -8.21
N ASN A 417 8.38 -7.47 -8.44
CA ASN A 417 7.11 -7.13 -9.10
C ASN A 417 5.91 -7.02 -8.13
N ASN A 418 6.18 -6.84 -6.83
CA ASN A 418 5.14 -6.58 -5.85
C ASN A 418 5.60 -5.56 -4.79
N GLY A 419 4.71 -4.62 -4.46
CA GLY A 419 5.07 -3.41 -3.71
C GLY A 419 5.77 -2.34 -4.57
N LEU A 420 6.05 -2.66 -5.82
CA LEU A 420 6.60 -1.80 -6.88
C LEU A 420 5.64 -1.78 -8.08
N GLY A 421 5.93 -0.93 -9.06
CA GLY A 421 5.24 -0.91 -10.35
C GLY A 421 5.42 -2.20 -11.17
N SER A 422 4.45 -2.52 -12.04
CA SER A 422 4.56 -3.67 -12.96
C SER A 422 5.38 -3.25 -14.17
N PHE A 423 6.57 -3.84 -14.37
CA PHE A 423 7.46 -3.50 -15.48
C PHE A 423 7.42 -4.49 -16.64
N LEU A 424 6.73 -5.62 -16.46
CA LEU A 424 6.51 -6.64 -17.48
C LEU A 424 5.05 -6.74 -17.95
N GLY A 425 4.13 -6.02 -17.31
CA GLY A 425 2.70 -6.06 -17.63
C GLY A 425 2.00 -7.37 -17.23
N ASP A 426 2.65 -8.25 -16.47
CA ASP A 426 2.11 -9.51 -15.95
C ASP A 426 1.23 -9.33 -14.71
N ARG A 427 1.47 -8.29 -13.89
CA ARG A 427 0.55 -7.86 -12.82
C ARG A 427 -0.44 -6.81 -13.33
N TRP A 428 -1.73 -7.11 -13.23
CA TRP A 428 -2.81 -6.30 -13.79
C TRP A 428 -3.07 -5.00 -13.01
N HIS A 429 -3.39 -3.93 -13.72
CA HIS A 429 -4.08 -2.74 -13.19
C HIS A 429 -4.91 -2.09 -14.33
N PRO A 430 -5.87 -1.19 -14.03
CA PRO A 430 -6.78 -0.66 -15.06
C PRO A 430 -6.12 0.12 -16.20
N GLY A 431 -4.88 0.57 -16.02
CA GLY A 431 -4.08 1.24 -17.05
C GLY A 431 -3.61 0.30 -18.18
N LEU A 432 -3.67 -1.02 -17.96
CA LEU A 432 -3.24 -2.03 -18.94
C LEU A 432 -4.38 -2.58 -19.82
N GLY A 433 -5.65 -2.32 -19.47
CA GLY A 433 -6.79 -2.88 -20.21
C GLY A 433 -7.97 -1.91 -20.29
N PRO A 434 -8.74 -1.71 -19.20
CA PRO A 434 -9.94 -0.88 -19.23
C PRO A 434 -9.74 0.56 -19.74
N VAL A 435 -8.68 1.24 -19.32
CA VAL A 435 -8.41 2.62 -19.78
C VAL A 435 -8.07 2.67 -21.27
N PRO A 436 -7.10 1.89 -21.79
CA PRO A 436 -6.88 1.77 -23.24
C PRO A 436 -8.15 1.40 -24.03
N ALA A 437 -8.95 0.45 -23.53
CA ALA A 437 -10.19 0.03 -24.16
C ALA A 437 -11.22 1.18 -24.24
N ALA A 438 -11.37 1.95 -23.16
CA ALA A 438 -12.22 3.14 -23.14
C ALA A 438 -11.77 4.17 -24.18
N ILE A 439 -10.47 4.46 -24.26
CA ILE A 439 -9.91 5.41 -25.25
C ILE A 439 -10.20 4.94 -26.68
N ALA A 440 -10.06 3.64 -26.96
CA ALA A 440 -10.25 3.07 -28.28
C ALA A 440 -11.68 3.24 -28.83
N THR A 441 -12.69 3.42 -27.96
CA THR A 441 -14.07 3.72 -28.39
C THR A 441 -14.23 5.09 -29.07
N GLY A 442 -13.27 6.02 -28.86
CA GLY A 442 -13.41 7.43 -29.25
C GLY A 442 -14.41 8.23 -28.41
N ARG A 443 -14.99 7.62 -27.36
CA ARG A 443 -15.99 8.24 -26.47
C ARG A 443 -15.42 8.67 -25.12
N PHE A 444 -14.20 8.24 -24.79
CA PHE A 444 -13.52 8.61 -23.56
C PHE A 444 -12.33 9.54 -23.84
N GLU A 445 -12.33 10.69 -23.20
CA GLU A 445 -11.21 11.64 -23.19
C GLU A 445 -10.50 11.59 -21.82
N LEU A 446 -9.23 11.15 -21.84
CA LEU A 446 -8.37 11.14 -20.66
C LEU A 446 -7.56 12.44 -20.58
N ARG A 447 -7.71 13.19 -19.49
CA ARG A 447 -6.90 14.37 -19.18
C ARG A 447 -6.03 14.10 -17.96
N THR A 448 -4.76 13.77 -18.20
CA THR A 448 -3.74 13.62 -17.14
C THR A 448 -3.28 14.98 -16.61
N HIS A 449 -2.61 14.99 -15.46
CA HIS A 449 -2.15 16.21 -14.78
C HIS A 449 -3.26 17.25 -14.56
N SER A 450 -4.49 16.77 -14.33
CA SER A 450 -5.72 17.56 -14.22
C SER A 450 -6.30 17.37 -12.82
N ARG A 451 -5.99 18.30 -11.90
CA ARG A 451 -6.38 18.17 -10.49
C ARG A 451 -7.71 18.88 -10.24
N VAL A 452 -8.75 18.13 -9.92
CA VAL A 452 -10.05 18.67 -9.49
C VAL A 452 -9.93 19.30 -8.11
N THR A 453 -10.48 20.49 -7.93
CA THR A 453 -10.42 21.25 -6.67
C THR A 453 -11.79 21.55 -6.07
N ARG A 454 -12.86 21.53 -6.87
CA ARG A 454 -14.22 21.82 -6.41
C ARG A 454 -15.26 21.18 -7.32
N ILE A 455 -16.36 20.69 -6.74
CA ILE A 455 -17.57 20.27 -7.46
C ILE A 455 -18.49 21.49 -7.59
N ILE A 456 -19.01 21.71 -8.80
CA ILE A 456 -19.92 22.81 -9.10
C ILE A 456 -21.36 22.28 -8.98
N THR A 457 -22.19 23.00 -8.22
CA THR A 457 -23.62 22.75 -8.09
C THR A 457 -24.44 23.83 -8.80
N ASP A 458 -25.65 23.47 -9.23
CA ASP A 458 -26.62 24.43 -9.76
C ASP A 458 -27.47 25.07 -8.65
N GLU A 459 -28.39 25.97 -9.02
CA GLU A 459 -29.29 26.64 -8.07
C GLU A 459 -30.18 25.68 -7.28
N THR A 460 -30.41 24.45 -7.78
CA THR A 460 -31.17 23.41 -7.08
C THR A 460 -30.31 22.67 -6.03
N GLY A 461 -28.99 22.78 -6.13
CA GLY A 461 -28.02 22.01 -5.34
C GLY A 461 -27.58 20.73 -6.02
N ALA A 462 -27.99 20.47 -7.26
CA ALA A 462 -27.54 19.29 -8.01
C ALA A 462 -26.13 19.51 -8.57
N ALA A 463 -25.32 18.46 -8.62
CA ALA A 463 -24.01 18.53 -9.27
C ALA A 463 -24.14 18.79 -10.78
N ARG A 464 -23.32 19.70 -11.30
CA ARG A 464 -23.33 20.17 -12.69
C ARG A 464 -21.98 20.02 -13.38
N GLY A 465 -20.89 19.88 -12.62
CA GLY A 465 -19.54 19.82 -13.15
C GLY A 465 -18.48 19.97 -12.08
N VAL A 466 -17.25 20.29 -12.49
CA VAL A 466 -16.13 20.55 -11.57
C VAL A 466 -15.27 21.72 -12.03
N GLU A 467 -14.63 22.36 -11.05
CA GLU A 467 -13.46 23.21 -11.26
C GLU A 467 -12.18 22.39 -11.05
N TRP A 468 -11.19 22.62 -11.90
CA TRP A 468 -9.92 21.89 -11.87
C TRP A 468 -8.75 22.74 -12.35
N ILE A 469 -7.54 22.38 -11.92
CA ILE A 469 -6.28 23.04 -12.28
C ILE A 469 -5.62 22.25 -13.41
N ASP A 470 -5.36 22.94 -14.52
CA ASP A 470 -4.65 22.36 -15.66
C ASP A 470 -3.13 22.31 -15.45
N PRO A 471 -2.37 21.59 -16.30
CA PRO A 471 -0.91 21.44 -16.13
C PRO A 471 -0.13 22.76 -16.17
N ARG A 472 -0.76 23.86 -16.61
CA ARG A 472 -0.18 25.21 -16.66
C ARG A 472 -0.63 26.07 -15.46
N GLY A 473 -1.29 25.46 -14.47
CA GLY A 473 -1.75 26.13 -13.25
C GLY A 473 -3.04 26.96 -13.44
N ARG A 474 -3.76 26.81 -14.56
CA ARG A 474 -4.98 27.59 -14.82
C ARG A 474 -6.21 26.86 -14.31
N VAL A 475 -7.13 27.61 -13.69
CA VAL A 475 -8.46 27.11 -13.34
C VAL A 475 -9.29 26.91 -14.60
N ARG A 476 -9.94 25.76 -14.68
CA ARG A 476 -10.81 25.31 -15.78
C ARG A 476 -12.11 24.76 -15.21
N THR A 477 -13.13 24.71 -16.05
CA THR A 477 -14.43 24.13 -15.73
C THR A 477 -14.76 23.03 -16.73
N GLN A 478 -15.35 21.94 -16.25
CA GLN A 478 -15.95 20.90 -17.08
C GLN A 478 -17.35 20.58 -16.57
N TYR A 479 -18.35 20.68 -17.45
CA TYR A 479 -19.74 20.35 -17.11
C TYR A 479 -20.08 18.90 -17.47
N ALA A 480 -21.01 18.30 -16.73
CA ALA A 480 -21.50 16.96 -17.01
C ALA A 480 -22.91 16.71 -16.48
N ARG A 481 -23.63 15.76 -17.09
CA ARG A 481 -24.91 15.24 -16.60
C ARG A 481 -24.75 14.42 -15.32
N ALA A 482 -23.64 13.71 -15.17
CA ALA A 482 -23.27 12.98 -13.96
C ALA A 482 -21.79 13.21 -13.60
N VAL A 483 -21.53 13.52 -12.32
CA VAL A 483 -20.18 13.64 -11.76
C VAL A 483 -19.92 12.43 -10.87
N VAL A 484 -18.87 11.68 -11.18
CA VAL A 484 -18.50 10.45 -10.47
C VAL A 484 -17.14 10.65 -9.80
N LEU A 485 -17.15 10.61 -8.47
CA LEU A 485 -15.95 10.69 -7.65
C LEU A 485 -15.30 9.31 -7.56
N SER A 486 -14.12 9.14 -8.15
CA SER A 486 -13.40 7.87 -8.22
C SER A 486 -11.92 7.99 -7.81
N ALA A 487 -11.61 9.01 -7.00
CA ALA A 487 -10.31 9.16 -6.36
C ALA A 487 -10.19 8.22 -5.13
N TYR A 488 -9.05 8.29 -4.44
CA TYR A 488 -8.84 7.56 -3.19
C TYR A 488 -9.83 8.02 -2.10
N THR A 489 -10.15 7.14 -1.12
CA THR A 489 -11.08 7.42 -0.02
C THR A 489 -10.89 8.80 0.60
N TYR A 490 -9.66 9.17 0.96
CA TYR A 490 -9.37 10.50 1.52
C TYR A 490 -9.71 11.64 0.57
N GLU A 491 -9.37 11.54 -0.71
CA GLU A 491 -9.57 12.63 -1.66
C GLU A 491 -11.04 12.82 -2.05
N ASN A 492 -11.83 11.74 -2.15
CA ASN A 492 -13.26 11.89 -2.38
C ASN A 492 -13.92 12.64 -1.23
N LEU A 493 -13.63 12.26 0.02
CA LEU A 493 -14.18 12.91 1.20
C LEU A 493 -13.69 14.36 1.32
N ARG A 494 -12.39 14.59 1.10
CA ARG A 494 -11.79 15.92 1.09
C ARG A 494 -12.47 16.82 0.05
N LEU A 495 -12.67 16.34 -1.17
CA LEU A 495 -13.31 17.10 -2.24
C LEU A 495 -14.77 17.42 -1.91
N MET A 496 -15.51 16.50 -1.28
CA MET A 496 -16.89 16.76 -0.84
C MET A 496 -16.95 17.86 0.24
N PHE A 497 -16.04 17.84 1.23
CA PHE A 497 -15.94 18.90 2.23
C PHE A 497 -15.56 20.26 1.61
N LEU A 498 -14.60 20.28 0.69
CA LEU A 498 -14.14 21.50 0.02
C LEU A 498 -15.17 22.09 -0.96
N SER A 499 -16.18 21.30 -1.34
CA SER A 499 -17.24 21.69 -2.25
C SER A 499 -18.50 22.20 -1.54
N ALA A 500 -18.40 22.58 -0.26
CA ALA A 500 -19.49 23.20 0.47
C ALA A 500 -20.07 24.43 -0.26
N ASP A 501 -21.40 24.56 -0.18
CA ASP A 501 -22.17 25.65 -0.79
C ASP A 501 -23.31 26.10 0.13
N ALA A 502 -24.18 26.99 -0.35
CA ALA A 502 -25.28 27.52 0.45
C ALA A 502 -26.36 26.48 0.82
N LYS A 503 -26.48 25.38 0.08
CA LYS A 503 -27.41 24.27 0.33
C LYS A 503 -26.77 23.11 1.09
N HIS A 504 -25.45 23.04 1.08
CA HIS A 504 -24.61 22.01 1.68
C HIS A 504 -23.48 22.68 2.48
N SER A 505 -23.84 23.36 3.58
CA SER A 505 -22.92 24.23 4.33
C SER A 505 -21.69 23.51 4.90
N ASP A 506 -21.83 22.21 5.17
CA ASP A 506 -20.79 21.37 5.76
C ASP A 506 -20.19 20.38 4.75
N GLY A 507 -20.34 20.66 3.45
CA GLY A 507 -19.90 19.81 2.34
C GLY A 507 -21.03 19.05 1.67
N LEU A 508 -20.86 18.72 0.39
CA LEU A 508 -21.81 17.90 -0.37
C LEU A 508 -21.96 16.52 0.28
N GLY A 509 -23.15 15.92 0.28
CA GLY A 509 -23.38 14.61 0.93
C GLY A 509 -23.40 14.62 2.45
N ASN A 510 -23.40 15.80 3.09
CA ASN A 510 -23.28 15.92 4.54
C ASN A 510 -24.51 16.53 5.24
N ASN A 511 -25.65 16.67 4.56
CA ASN A 511 -26.86 17.24 5.18
C ASN A 511 -27.40 16.39 6.35
N SER A 512 -27.06 15.09 6.42
CA SER A 512 -27.36 14.20 7.56
C SER A 512 -26.20 14.05 8.55
N GLY A 513 -25.08 14.75 8.36
CA GLY A 513 -23.91 14.69 9.24
C GLY A 513 -23.14 13.36 9.19
N GLN A 514 -23.34 12.56 8.13
CA GLN A 514 -22.73 11.23 7.96
C GLN A 514 -21.38 11.26 7.23
N LEU A 515 -21.07 12.34 6.50
CA LEU A 515 -19.82 12.42 5.74
C LEU A 515 -18.61 12.34 6.68
N GLY A 516 -17.67 11.48 6.32
CA GLY A 516 -16.47 11.17 7.08
C GLY A 516 -16.65 10.16 8.20
N ARG A 517 -17.86 9.80 8.64
CA ARG A 517 -18.08 8.86 9.76
C ARG A 517 -17.93 7.39 9.34
N HIS A 518 -17.80 6.52 10.35
CA HIS A 518 -17.68 5.07 10.17
C HIS A 518 -16.40 4.68 9.42
N TYR A 519 -15.35 5.49 9.57
CA TYR A 519 -14.07 5.22 8.96
C TYR A 519 -13.47 3.93 9.52
N MET A 520 -12.96 3.11 8.62
CA MET A 520 -12.30 1.85 8.92
C MET A 520 -10.98 1.80 8.17
N THR A 521 -9.99 1.18 8.78
CA THR A 521 -8.75 0.80 8.12
C THR A 521 -8.24 -0.47 8.77
N LYS A 522 -7.59 -1.34 7.99
CA LYS A 522 -7.12 -2.64 8.48
C LYS A 522 -5.69 -2.54 8.94
N MET A 523 -5.40 -3.25 10.01
CA MET A 523 -4.06 -3.35 10.56
C MET A 523 -3.41 -4.64 10.11
N PHE A 524 -2.18 -4.57 9.66
CA PHE A 524 -1.46 -5.76 9.22
C PHE A 524 -0.49 -6.16 10.30
N GLY A 525 -0.83 -7.23 11.01
CA GLY A 525 0.08 -7.88 11.93
C GLY A 525 0.83 -9.01 11.24
N HIS A 526 1.87 -9.49 11.89
CA HIS A 526 2.58 -10.69 11.46
C HIS A 526 3.29 -11.33 12.64
N VAL A 527 3.68 -12.59 12.45
CA VAL A 527 4.58 -13.30 13.36
C VAL A 527 5.71 -13.86 12.52
N ASP A 528 6.93 -13.50 12.89
CA ASP A 528 8.16 -13.97 12.26
C ASP A 528 8.71 -15.16 13.04
N ALA A 529 9.55 -15.95 12.39
CA ALA A 529 10.11 -17.17 12.97
C ALA A 529 11.43 -17.59 12.34
N THR A 530 12.25 -18.30 13.13
CA THR A 530 13.51 -18.92 12.67
C THR A 530 13.33 -20.43 12.49
N PHE A 531 13.83 -20.94 11.35
CA PHE A 531 13.84 -22.35 10.96
C PHE A 531 15.27 -22.76 10.58
N PRO A 532 16.11 -23.22 11.53
CA PRO A 532 17.55 -23.37 11.34
C PRO A 532 17.99 -24.20 10.12
N ASP A 533 17.20 -25.21 9.76
CA ASP A 533 17.55 -26.18 8.70
C ASP A 533 16.72 -26.00 7.41
N VAL A 534 16.06 -24.84 7.23
CA VAL A 534 15.17 -24.60 6.08
C VAL A 534 15.63 -23.39 5.30
N ASN A 535 15.84 -23.54 4.00
CA ASN A 535 16.02 -22.40 3.10
C ASN A 535 14.68 -22.08 2.43
N PHE A 536 14.13 -20.88 2.67
CA PHE A 536 12.83 -20.52 2.10
C PHE A 536 12.90 -19.93 0.69
N ASN A 537 14.08 -19.45 0.28
CA ASN A 537 14.29 -18.85 -1.04
C ASN A 537 13.28 -17.74 -1.37
N ARG A 538 12.88 -16.94 -0.36
CA ARG A 538 11.83 -15.91 -0.48
C ARG A 538 12.08 -14.85 -1.56
N HIS A 539 13.32 -14.71 -2.04
CA HIS A 539 13.69 -13.82 -3.14
C HIS A 539 13.33 -14.34 -4.55
N THR A 540 12.79 -15.56 -4.66
CA THR A 540 12.53 -16.24 -5.94
C THR A 540 11.08 -16.10 -6.45
N GLY A 541 10.27 -15.24 -5.83
CA GLY A 541 8.87 -15.02 -6.19
C GLY A 541 8.34 -13.68 -5.66
N PRO A 542 7.21 -13.18 -6.18
CA PRO A 542 6.52 -11.99 -5.67
C PRO A 542 5.63 -12.33 -4.48
N ALA A 543 5.39 -11.39 -3.56
CA ALA A 543 4.53 -11.67 -2.39
C ALA A 543 3.06 -11.99 -2.77
N ALA A 544 2.66 -11.72 -4.01
CA ALA A 544 1.41 -12.20 -4.57
C ALA A 544 1.31 -13.73 -4.58
N GLN A 545 2.43 -14.43 -4.81
CA GLN A 545 2.53 -15.87 -4.67
C GLN A 545 2.41 -16.24 -3.17
N GLY A 546 1.20 -16.60 -2.77
CA GLY A 546 0.86 -16.85 -1.38
C GLY A 546 -0.17 -17.96 -1.20
N VAL A 547 -0.20 -18.49 0.02
CA VAL A 547 -1.20 -19.47 0.50
C VAL A 547 -1.84 -18.90 1.76
N VAL A 548 -3.16 -18.98 1.85
CA VAL A 548 -3.94 -18.35 2.93
C VAL A 548 -4.96 -19.30 3.55
N LEU A 549 -5.43 -18.90 4.73
CA LEU A 549 -6.55 -19.48 5.46
C LEU A 549 -7.69 -18.48 5.58
N ASP A 550 -8.89 -18.94 5.26
CA ASP A 550 -10.14 -18.21 5.43
C ASP A 550 -11.00 -18.82 6.57
N ASP A 551 -10.52 -19.88 7.23
CA ASP A 551 -11.24 -20.60 8.30
C ASP A 551 -11.72 -19.67 9.42
N PHE A 552 -10.88 -18.71 9.82
CA PHE A 552 -11.22 -17.74 10.86
C PHE A 552 -12.14 -16.61 10.37
N LEU A 553 -12.49 -16.59 9.08
CA LEU A 553 -13.49 -15.71 8.47
C LEU A 553 -14.78 -16.45 8.10
N SER A 554 -14.84 -17.76 8.36
CA SER A 554 -16.02 -18.57 8.11
C SER A 554 -17.21 -18.11 8.94
N LYS A 555 -18.41 -18.20 8.38
CA LYS A 555 -19.69 -17.99 9.10
C LYS A 555 -19.86 -18.88 10.33
N ASP A 556 -19.12 -19.98 10.38
CA ASP A 556 -19.18 -20.98 11.46
C ASP A 556 -18.13 -20.72 12.55
N PHE A 557 -17.19 -19.78 12.32
CA PHE A 557 -16.20 -19.41 13.32
C PHE A 557 -16.87 -18.67 14.50
N ARG A 558 -16.75 -19.23 15.70
CA ARG A 558 -17.38 -18.70 16.92
C ARG A 558 -16.45 -17.72 17.63
N SER A 559 -16.18 -16.58 16.98
CA SER A 559 -15.24 -15.57 17.46
C SER A 559 -15.51 -15.10 18.90
N LEU A 560 -16.77 -15.01 19.33
CA LEU A 560 -17.14 -14.50 20.65
C LEU A 560 -16.67 -15.42 21.79
N GLU A 561 -16.50 -16.72 21.52
CA GLU A 561 -15.90 -17.67 22.47
C GLU A 561 -14.43 -17.34 22.77
N HIS A 562 -13.81 -16.51 21.94
CA HIS A 562 -12.46 -15.97 22.12
C HIS A 562 -12.44 -14.50 22.56
N GLY A 563 -13.61 -13.92 22.85
CA GLY A 563 -13.73 -12.60 23.46
C GLY A 563 -13.75 -11.42 22.47
N PHE A 564 -13.93 -11.67 21.16
CA PHE A 564 -14.00 -10.65 20.12
C PHE A 564 -15.02 -11.00 19.01
N LEU A 565 -15.41 -10.03 18.21
CA LEU A 565 -16.11 -10.19 16.94
C LEU A 565 -15.15 -9.97 15.78
N GLY A 566 -15.41 -10.65 14.66
CA GLY A 566 -14.56 -10.63 13.48
C GLY A 566 -13.60 -11.81 13.41
N GLY A 567 -12.73 -11.75 12.42
CA GLY A 567 -11.72 -12.78 12.15
C GLY A 567 -10.52 -12.21 11.43
N ALA A 568 -9.66 -13.07 10.91
CA ALA A 568 -8.51 -12.66 10.11
C ALA A 568 -8.15 -13.71 9.07
N THR A 569 -7.63 -13.26 7.92
CA THR A 569 -6.84 -14.14 7.06
C THR A 569 -5.47 -14.33 7.69
N LEU A 570 -5.02 -15.58 7.81
CA LEU A 570 -3.61 -15.91 8.02
C LEU A 570 -3.00 -16.37 6.69
N GLY A 571 -1.78 -15.95 6.38
CA GLY A 571 -1.15 -16.34 5.12
C GLY A 571 0.37 -16.34 5.14
N ALA A 572 0.94 -17.15 4.25
CA ALA A 572 2.36 -17.17 3.93
C ALA A 572 2.56 -16.62 2.50
N GLU A 573 3.58 -15.80 2.31
CA GLU A 573 3.89 -15.13 1.03
C GLU A 573 5.37 -15.32 0.64
N GLN A 574 5.64 -15.31 -0.67
CA GLN A 574 6.97 -15.46 -1.22
C GLN A 574 7.54 -14.10 -1.62
N GLN A 575 8.24 -13.38 -0.72
CA GLN A 575 9.04 -12.21 -1.09
C GLN A 575 10.07 -11.87 -0.02
N ALA A 576 11.28 -11.57 -0.45
CA ALA A 576 12.31 -10.91 0.34
C ALA A 576 13.22 -10.12 -0.59
N LEU A 577 13.18 -8.79 -0.48
CA LEU A 577 14.08 -7.87 -1.18
C LEU A 577 15.19 -7.38 -0.22
N PRO A 578 16.34 -6.90 -0.72
CA PRO A 578 17.48 -6.55 0.13
C PRO A 578 17.19 -5.55 1.27
N LEU A 579 16.53 -4.41 1.01
CA LEU A 579 16.14 -3.47 2.07
C LEU A 579 15.00 -4.02 2.91
N GLN A 580 14.07 -4.77 2.31
CA GLN A 580 12.99 -5.44 3.03
C GLN A 580 13.56 -6.37 4.10
N ILE A 581 14.57 -7.19 3.77
CA ILE A 581 15.28 -8.07 4.72
C ILE A 581 15.83 -7.26 5.90
N ALA A 582 16.49 -6.13 5.61
CA ALA A 582 17.05 -5.26 6.64
C ALA A 582 15.99 -4.58 7.53
N ARG A 583 14.74 -4.50 7.05
CA ARG A 583 13.62 -3.82 7.73
C ARG A 583 12.56 -4.78 8.27
N GLU A 584 12.77 -6.09 8.19
CA GLU A 584 11.88 -7.05 8.86
C GLU A 584 11.96 -6.85 10.39
N THR A 585 10.91 -7.27 11.10
CA THR A 585 10.87 -7.07 12.56
C THR A 585 11.96 -7.92 13.21
N LEU A 586 12.73 -7.31 14.10
CA LEU A 586 13.75 -8.01 14.88
C LEU A 586 13.13 -8.74 16.08
N PRO A 587 13.67 -9.91 16.48
CA PRO A 587 13.37 -10.49 17.77
C PRO A 587 13.67 -9.49 18.90
N PRO A 588 12.89 -9.44 19.98
CA PRO A 588 13.09 -8.46 21.06
C PRO A 588 14.49 -8.46 21.70
N SER A 589 15.22 -9.58 21.61
CA SER A 589 16.58 -9.73 22.13
C SER A 589 17.68 -9.27 21.16
N VAL A 590 17.35 -8.96 19.91
CA VAL A 590 18.29 -8.54 18.89
C VAL A 590 18.29 -7.00 18.83
N PRO A 591 19.42 -6.33 19.09
CA PRO A 591 19.52 -4.88 18.96
C PRO A 591 19.33 -4.43 17.51
N SER A 592 18.97 -3.17 17.31
CA SER A 592 18.73 -2.59 15.99
C SER A 592 20.01 -2.26 15.20
N TRP A 593 21.17 -2.44 15.81
CA TRP A 593 22.50 -2.17 15.26
C TRP A 593 23.58 -3.04 15.93
N GLY A 594 24.80 -2.99 15.39
CA GLY A 594 25.97 -3.70 15.89
C GLY A 594 26.10 -5.15 15.40
N PRO A 595 27.04 -5.94 15.97
CA PRO A 595 27.32 -7.31 15.52
C PRO A 595 26.10 -8.24 15.59
N ALA A 596 25.27 -8.14 16.63
CA ALA A 596 24.10 -9.01 16.79
C ALA A 596 23.01 -8.74 15.73
N TYR A 597 22.83 -7.48 15.33
CA TYR A 597 21.96 -7.12 14.20
C TYR A 597 22.48 -7.72 12.89
N ARG A 598 23.78 -7.58 12.62
CA ARG A 598 24.45 -8.19 11.47
C ARG A 598 24.24 -9.71 11.44
N ASP A 599 24.52 -10.39 12.55
CA ASP A 599 24.36 -11.84 12.66
C ASP A 599 22.92 -12.30 12.44
N HIS A 600 21.94 -11.46 12.83
CA HIS A 600 20.54 -11.71 12.54
C HIS A 600 20.22 -11.60 11.05
N LEU A 601 20.68 -10.53 10.38
CA LEU A 601 20.46 -10.37 8.93
C LEU A 601 21.03 -11.53 8.12
N ALA A 602 22.18 -12.09 8.51
CA ALA A 602 22.77 -13.23 7.83
C ALA A 602 21.89 -14.51 7.87
N LYS A 603 20.92 -14.58 8.78
CA LYS A 603 20.00 -15.71 8.95
C LYS A 603 18.71 -15.60 8.14
N TRP A 604 18.51 -14.52 7.39
CA TRP A 604 17.27 -14.29 6.63
C TRP A 604 16.82 -15.45 5.72
N PRO A 605 17.69 -16.30 5.12
CA PRO A 605 17.22 -17.43 4.31
C PRO A 605 16.39 -18.45 5.12
N HIS A 606 16.62 -18.46 6.44
CA HIS A 606 16.02 -19.35 7.43
C HIS A 606 14.85 -18.69 8.18
N GLN A 607 14.38 -17.53 7.71
CA GLN A 607 13.29 -16.79 8.35
C GLN A 607 11.99 -16.93 7.57
N GLY A 608 10.96 -17.40 8.28
CA GLY A 608 9.60 -17.52 7.78
C GLY A 608 8.66 -16.55 8.49
N VAL A 609 7.55 -16.23 7.85
CA VAL A 609 6.57 -15.28 8.38
C VAL A 609 5.15 -15.75 8.09
N ILE A 610 4.24 -15.56 9.04
CA ILE A 610 2.79 -15.60 8.81
C ILE A 610 2.25 -14.17 8.92
N ARG A 611 1.63 -13.69 7.84
CA ARG A 611 0.91 -12.42 7.77
C ARG A 611 -0.50 -12.58 8.31
N ILE A 612 -1.00 -11.54 8.98
CA ILE A 612 -2.32 -11.48 9.61
C ILE A 612 -3.08 -10.28 9.03
N GLN A 613 -4.19 -10.56 8.36
CA GLN A 613 -5.11 -9.54 7.85
C GLN A 613 -6.46 -9.65 8.57
N PRO A 614 -6.68 -8.86 9.64
CA PRO A 614 -7.87 -8.88 10.48
C PRO A 614 -9.02 -8.06 9.89
N ASP A 615 -10.22 -8.38 10.37
CA ASP A 615 -11.37 -7.48 10.36
C ASP A 615 -11.06 -6.17 11.10
N ALA A 616 -11.68 -5.08 10.67
CA ALA A 616 -11.78 -3.86 11.46
C ALA A 616 -13.25 -3.44 11.56
N LEU A 617 -13.79 -3.36 12.78
CA LEU A 617 -15.17 -2.92 12.96
C LEU A 617 -15.31 -1.40 12.72
N PRO A 618 -16.45 -0.93 12.15
CA PRO A 618 -16.75 0.49 12.08
C PRO A 618 -17.25 1.00 13.45
N TYR A 619 -16.83 2.20 13.83
CA TYR A 619 -17.30 2.89 15.03
C TYR A 619 -17.78 4.30 14.65
N ALA A 620 -18.83 4.81 15.30
CA ALA A 620 -19.38 6.12 14.93
C ALA A 620 -18.44 7.28 15.30
N SER A 621 -17.55 7.07 16.29
CA SER A 621 -16.46 7.98 16.64
C SER A 621 -15.30 8.00 15.64
N HIS A 622 -15.08 6.90 14.90
CA HIS A 622 -14.02 6.85 13.89
C HIS A 622 -14.43 7.65 12.66
N ARG A 623 -13.65 8.67 12.33
CA ARG A 623 -14.02 9.62 11.28
C ARG A 623 -12.86 10.30 10.57
N ILE A 624 -13.15 10.80 9.38
CA ILE A 624 -12.33 11.73 8.61
C ILE A 624 -13.04 13.09 8.57
N ASP A 625 -12.32 14.16 8.85
CA ASP A 625 -12.77 15.54 8.65
C ASP A 625 -11.62 16.41 8.11
N MET A 626 -11.84 17.72 7.99
CA MET A 626 -10.80 18.66 7.54
C MET A 626 -9.96 19.12 8.73
N ASP A 627 -8.63 19.04 8.60
CA ASP A 627 -7.70 19.58 9.59
C ASP A 627 -7.73 21.12 9.55
N PRO A 628 -8.05 21.80 10.67
CA PRO A 628 -8.16 23.25 10.66
C PRO A 628 -6.79 23.94 10.59
N LEU A 629 -5.71 23.28 11.04
CA LEU A 629 -4.39 23.87 11.25
C LEU A 629 -3.43 23.60 10.10
N HIS A 630 -3.55 22.43 9.46
CA HIS A 630 -2.55 21.98 8.50
C HIS A 630 -3.04 22.08 7.06
N ARG A 631 -2.12 22.40 6.16
CA ARG A 631 -2.33 22.56 4.72
C ARG A 631 -1.36 21.67 3.96
N ASP A 632 -1.75 21.27 2.76
CA ASP A 632 -0.87 20.50 1.90
C ASP A 632 0.32 21.32 1.37
N ARG A 633 1.37 20.61 0.96
CA ARG A 633 2.58 21.18 0.35
C ARG A 633 2.58 21.02 -1.18
N SER A 634 1.40 20.83 -1.76
CA SER A 634 1.25 20.59 -3.19
C SER A 634 1.40 21.85 -4.07
N GLY A 635 1.58 23.01 -3.43
CA GLY A 635 1.55 24.33 -4.07
C GLY A 635 0.16 24.99 -4.06
N LEU A 636 -0.92 24.23 -3.80
CA LEU A 636 -2.28 24.78 -3.66
C LEU A 636 -2.63 25.20 -2.22
N GLY A 637 -1.93 24.66 -1.21
CA GLY A 637 -2.14 25.03 0.19
C GLY A 637 -3.53 24.66 0.70
N MET A 638 -4.13 23.59 0.17
CA MET A 638 -5.49 23.19 0.56
C MET A 638 -5.49 22.47 1.92
N PRO A 639 -6.55 22.58 2.73
CA PRO A 639 -6.62 21.90 4.02
C PRO A 639 -6.44 20.38 3.88
N LEU A 640 -5.65 19.78 4.78
CA LEU A 640 -5.44 18.35 4.83
C LEU A 640 -6.64 17.65 5.46
N VAL A 641 -6.79 16.34 5.20
CA VAL A 641 -7.71 15.51 5.97
C VAL A 641 -7.11 15.20 7.34
N ARG A 642 -7.97 15.10 8.35
CA ARG A 642 -7.66 14.60 9.69
C ARG A 642 -8.45 13.33 9.96
N VAL A 643 -7.75 12.28 10.34
CA VAL A 643 -8.27 10.97 10.73
C VAL A 643 -8.34 10.93 12.27
N THR A 644 -9.53 10.63 12.80
CA THR A 644 -9.72 10.28 14.20
C THR A 644 -9.99 8.79 14.27
N TYR A 645 -9.03 8.02 14.79
CA TYR A 645 -9.10 6.56 14.83
C TYR A 645 -8.17 5.99 15.90
N ARG A 646 -8.61 4.93 16.58
CA ARG A 646 -7.81 4.12 17.51
C ARG A 646 -8.26 2.66 17.48
N LEU A 647 -7.37 1.75 17.87
CA LEU A 647 -7.79 0.37 18.14
C LEU A 647 -8.65 0.29 19.40
N ARG A 648 -9.84 -0.32 19.26
CA ARG A 648 -10.73 -0.62 20.39
C ARG A 648 -10.37 -1.97 20.98
N GLU A 649 -10.99 -2.29 22.11
CA GLU A 649 -10.72 -3.52 22.84
C GLU A 649 -10.98 -4.78 21.98
N ASN A 650 -11.99 -4.73 21.11
CA ASN A 650 -12.30 -5.82 20.18
C ASN A 650 -11.10 -6.14 19.26
N GLU A 651 -10.56 -5.13 18.57
CA GLU A 651 -9.46 -5.32 17.63
C GLU A 651 -8.17 -5.73 18.36
N ARG A 652 -7.92 -5.24 19.58
CA ARG A 652 -6.77 -5.65 20.40
C ARG A 652 -6.83 -7.13 20.79
N LYS A 653 -8.01 -7.64 21.15
CA LYS A 653 -8.21 -9.06 21.47
C LYS A 653 -8.09 -9.95 20.23
N LEU A 654 -8.69 -9.53 19.11
CA LEU A 654 -8.54 -10.21 17.82
C LEU A 654 -7.06 -10.31 17.44
N ALA A 655 -6.32 -9.19 17.53
CA ALA A 655 -4.89 -9.13 17.23
C ALA A 655 -4.07 -10.13 18.06
N ALA A 656 -4.20 -10.08 19.38
CA ALA A 656 -3.46 -10.93 20.30
C ALA A 656 -3.76 -12.42 20.07
N TRP A 657 -5.04 -12.76 19.87
CA TRP A 657 -5.42 -14.15 19.61
C TRP A 657 -4.88 -14.66 18.28
N MET A 658 -4.95 -13.85 17.22
CA MET A 658 -4.42 -14.24 15.90
C MET A 658 -2.90 -14.36 15.90
N ALA A 659 -2.19 -13.49 16.62
CA ALA A 659 -0.74 -13.59 16.81
C ALA A 659 -0.37 -14.90 17.53
N GLN A 660 -1.11 -15.26 18.58
CA GLN A 660 -0.92 -16.53 19.28
C GLN A 660 -1.15 -17.75 18.35
N ARG A 661 -2.18 -17.69 17.49
CA ARG A 661 -2.45 -18.76 16.51
C ARG A 661 -1.35 -18.87 15.45
N ALA A 662 -0.92 -17.74 14.88
CA ALA A 662 0.18 -17.71 13.93
C ALA A 662 1.48 -18.26 14.54
N SER A 663 1.81 -17.86 15.77
CA SER A 663 2.96 -18.39 16.51
C SER A 663 2.88 -19.90 16.74
N GLY A 664 1.68 -20.44 17.03
CA GLY A 664 1.45 -21.88 17.13
C GLY A 664 1.71 -22.61 15.81
N LEU A 665 1.12 -22.13 14.72
CA LEU A 665 1.30 -22.71 13.39
C LEU A 665 2.76 -22.68 12.92
N LEU A 666 3.51 -21.61 13.21
CA LEU A 666 4.93 -21.53 12.91
C LEU A 666 5.74 -22.60 13.64
N ARG A 667 5.41 -22.89 14.91
CA ARG A 667 6.03 -24.01 15.66
C ARG A 667 5.67 -25.35 15.03
N ASP A 668 4.43 -25.54 14.61
CA ASP A 668 4.00 -26.78 13.93
C ASP A 668 4.69 -26.95 12.56
N MET A 669 5.06 -25.85 11.89
CA MET A 669 5.89 -25.85 10.67
C MET A 669 7.38 -26.19 10.94
N GLY A 670 7.81 -26.20 12.21
CA GLY A 670 9.17 -26.50 12.65
C GLY A 670 10.00 -25.31 13.12
N ALA A 671 9.38 -24.17 13.46
CA ALA A 671 10.12 -23.01 13.98
C ALA A 671 10.73 -23.28 15.37
N THR A 672 11.96 -22.85 15.59
CA THR A 672 12.62 -22.91 16.91
C THR A 672 12.42 -21.64 17.74
N GLU A 673 12.11 -20.53 17.08
CA GLU A 673 11.86 -19.23 17.71
C GLU A 673 10.76 -18.51 16.92
N THR A 674 9.89 -17.77 17.61
CA THR A 674 8.86 -16.93 17.01
C THR A 674 8.79 -15.59 17.73
N TRP A 675 8.57 -14.50 17.02
CA TRP A 675 8.36 -13.16 17.60
C TRP A 675 7.27 -12.39 16.86
N GLU A 676 6.57 -11.53 17.60
CA GLU A 676 5.43 -10.77 17.08
C GLU A 676 5.90 -9.46 16.44
N GLY A 677 5.40 -9.20 15.24
CA GLY A 677 5.47 -7.91 14.58
C GLY A 677 4.57 -6.86 15.24
N PRO A 678 4.81 -5.56 14.98
CA PRO A 678 3.91 -4.53 15.45
C PRO A 678 2.54 -4.69 14.78
N PHE A 679 1.47 -4.72 15.58
CA PHE A 679 0.12 -4.79 15.04
C PHE A 679 -0.44 -3.42 14.64
N PHE A 680 -0.02 -2.35 15.32
CA PHE A 680 -0.50 -0.98 15.06
C PHE A 680 0.66 0.01 15.17
N THR A 681 1.06 0.55 14.03
CA THR A 681 2.09 1.59 13.95
C THR A 681 1.51 2.98 13.63
N GLY A 682 0.18 3.07 13.53
CA GLY A 682 -0.62 4.29 13.35
C GLY A 682 -1.68 4.14 12.26
N VAL A 683 -2.17 5.26 11.72
CA VAL A 683 -3.30 5.24 10.76
C VAL A 683 -2.87 5.46 9.32
N GLY A 684 -3.59 4.79 8.43
CA GLY A 684 -3.21 4.67 7.04
C GLY A 684 -2.75 3.24 6.80
N SER A 685 -3.61 2.47 6.16
CA SER A 685 -3.16 1.29 5.42
C SER A 685 -3.28 1.63 3.94
N SER A 686 -3.38 0.63 3.08
CA SER A 686 -3.86 0.79 1.70
C SER A 686 -5.33 0.39 1.54
N HIS A 687 -6.00 0.03 2.64
CA HIS A 687 -7.40 -0.41 2.71
C HIS A 687 -8.23 0.52 3.60
N ASP A 688 -8.22 1.80 3.26
CA ASP A 688 -9.02 2.83 3.92
C ASP A 688 -10.46 2.81 3.38
N LEU A 689 -11.40 2.44 4.23
CA LEU A 689 -12.80 2.19 3.91
C LEU A 689 -13.74 3.04 4.78
N GLY A 690 -15.00 3.14 4.39
CA GLY A 690 -15.99 3.95 5.12
C GLY A 690 -15.75 5.46 4.97
N GLY A 691 -16.51 6.27 5.71
CA GLY A 691 -16.53 7.72 5.54
C GLY A 691 -17.63 8.21 4.59
N ALA A 692 -18.15 7.36 3.70
CA ALA A 692 -19.32 7.67 2.88
C ALA A 692 -20.13 6.41 2.61
N ARG A 693 -20.36 5.59 3.65
CA ARG A 693 -21.00 4.26 3.48
C ARG A 693 -22.34 4.37 2.75
N PHE A 694 -22.64 3.37 1.91
CA PHE A 694 -23.95 3.26 1.29
C PHE A 694 -25.00 2.62 2.20
N GLY A 695 -26.26 2.91 1.93
CA GLY A 695 -27.41 2.34 2.61
C GLY A 695 -28.72 2.91 2.07
N HIS A 696 -29.84 2.31 2.46
CA HIS A 696 -31.16 2.78 2.00
C HIS A 696 -31.68 4.02 2.76
N ASP A 697 -31.13 4.30 3.94
CA ASP A 697 -31.58 5.41 4.79
C ASP A 697 -30.56 6.57 4.79
N PRO A 698 -30.90 7.76 4.26
CA PRO A 698 -30.03 8.93 4.26
C PRO A 698 -29.67 9.44 5.66
N ALA A 699 -30.43 9.08 6.71
CA ALA A 699 -30.08 9.42 8.09
C ALA A 699 -28.85 8.66 8.60
N GLY A 700 -28.56 7.48 8.02
CA GLY A 700 -27.46 6.61 8.41
C GLY A 700 -26.39 6.39 7.34
N SER A 701 -26.55 6.95 6.14
CA SER A 701 -25.66 6.72 4.99
C SER A 701 -25.50 7.98 4.14
N VAL A 702 -24.38 8.07 3.42
CA VAL A 702 -24.10 9.18 2.48
C VAL A 702 -24.58 8.81 1.07
N LEU A 703 -24.45 7.53 0.73
CA LEU A 703 -24.73 7.00 -0.60
C LEU A 703 -25.94 6.05 -0.57
N ASP A 704 -26.67 5.98 -1.67
CA ASP A 704 -27.69 4.94 -1.90
C ASP A 704 -27.08 3.61 -2.40
N GLU A 705 -27.91 2.61 -2.67
CA GLU A 705 -27.45 1.31 -3.19
C GLU A 705 -26.78 1.37 -4.57
N ASN A 706 -26.95 2.47 -5.32
CA ASN A 706 -26.35 2.70 -6.64
C ASN A 706 -25.15 3.65 -6.57
N LEU A 707 -24.66 3.92 -5.36
CA LEU A 707 -23.54 4.83 -5.09
C LEU A 707 -23.83 6.29 -5.44
N ALA A 708 -25.10 6.69 -5.56
CA ALA A 708 -25.51 8.08 -5.70
C ALA A 708 -25.53 8.77 -4.34
N VAL A 709 -25.15 10.04 -4.27
CA VAL A 709 -25.22 10.84 -3.04
C VAL A 709 -26.67 11.21 -2.75
N HIS A 710 -27.19 10.85 -1.57
CA HIS A 710 -28.60 11.01 -1.23
C HIS A 710 -29.11 12.45 -1.37
N ASP A 711 -28.32 13.43 -0.92
CA ASP A 711 -28.73 14.84 -0.87
C ASP A 711 -28.31 15.66 -2.09
N THR A 712 -27.41 15.13 -2.92
CA THR A 712 -26.78 15.87 -4.03
C THR A 712 -27.03 15.10 -5.34
N LYS A 713 -28.09 15.47 -6.05
CA LYS A 713 -28.44 14.84 -7.34
C LYS A 713 -27.28 14.92 -8.33
N ASN A 714 -27.18 13.92 -9.21
CA ASN A 714 -26.13 13.76 -10.23
C ASN A 714 -24.71 13.56 -9.70
N LEU A 715 -24.51 13.45 -8.39
CA LEU A 715 -23.22 13.14 -7.78
C LEU A 715 -23.18 11.67 -7.34
N TYR A 716 -22.09 10.99 -7.69
CA TYR A 716 -21.86 9.59 -7.37
C TYR A 716 -20.47 9.40 -6.78
N MET A 717 -20.25 8.36 -5.98
CA MET A 717 -18.93 8.03 -5.44
C MET A 717 -18.56 6.55 -5.61
N TYR A 718 -17.57 6.29 -6.44
CA TYR A 718 -17.03 4.96 -6.72
C TYR A 718 -15.74 4.75 -5.91
N SER A 719 -15.88 4.26 -4.68
CA SER A 719 -14.79 4.23 -3.70
C SER A 719 -14.97 3.16 -2.62
N GLY A 720 -13.87 2.76 -1.98
CA GLY A 720 -13.90 2.00 -0.73
C GLY A 720 -14.56 2.76 0.43
N ALA A 721 -14.68 4.09 0.31
CA ALA A 721 -15.43 4.93 1.26
C ALA A 721 -16.89 4.50 1.42
N ALA A 722 -17.44 3.81 0.41
CA ALA A 722 -18.81 3.35 0.36
C ALA A 722 -19.08 2.10 1.22
N PHE A 723 -18.05 1.42 1.71
CA PHE A 723 -18.19 0.13 2.39
C PHE A 723 -18.76 0.28 3.81
N PRO A 724 -19.82 -0.48 4.18
CA PRO A 724 -20.35 -0.52 5.55
C PRO A 724 -19.53 -1.39 6.51
N SER A 725 -18.70 -2.30 6.02
CA SER A 725 -17.86 -3.20 6.82
C SER A 725 -16.48 -3.43 6.17
N CYS A 726 -15.53 -3.94 6.95
CA CYS A 726 -14.12 -4.05 6.58
C CYS A 726 -13.58 -5.44 7.00
N PRO A 727 -13.95 -6.53 6.28
CA PRO A 727 -13.57 -7.90 6.64
C PRO A 727 -12.08 -8.16 6.38
N GLY A 728 -11.48 -9.20 6.94
CA GLY A 728 -10.07 -9.59 6.81
C GLY A 728 -9.64 -10.08 5.42
N ILE A 729 -10.19 -9.50 4.35
CA ILE A 729 -9.96 -9.80 2.92
C ILE A 729 -9.65 -8.50 2.18
N ASN A 730 -8.68 -8.49 1.26
CA ASN A 730 -8.37 -7.32 0.42
C ASN A 730 -9.64 -6.82 -0.30
N PRO A 731 -9.99 -5.52 -0.23
CA PRO A 731 -11.30 -5.04 -0.66
C PRO A 731 -11.41 -4.78 -2.17
N THR A 732 -10.29 -4.64 -2.89
CA THR A 732 -10.28 -4.06 -4.25
C THR A 732 -11.20 -4.77 -5.24
N LEU A 733 -11.21 -6.11 -5.25
CA LEU A 733 -12.09 -6.87 -6.15
C LEU A 733 -13.57 -6.61 -5.83
N THR A 734 -13.95 -6.57 -4.55
CA THR A 734 -15.30 -6.24 -4.11
C THR A 734 -15.67 -4.80 -4.49
N ILE A 735 -14.73 -3.84 -4.35
CA ILE A 735 -15.00 -2.45 -4.73
C ILE A 735 -15.29 -2.38 -6.23
N TRP A 736 -14.48 -3.05 -7.07
CA TRP A 736 -14.75 -3.13 -8.51
C TRP A 736 -16.09 -3.77 -8.84
N ALA A 737 -16.49 -4.85 -8.14
CA ALA A 737 -17.77 -5.51 -8.39
C ALA A 737 -18.96 -4.56 -8.10
N VAL A 738 -18.92 -3.85 -6.97
CA VAL A 738 -19.94 -2.84 -6.62
C VAL A 738 -19.93 -1.68 -7.63
N VAL A 739 -18.75 -1.18 -7.98
CA VAL A 739 -18.58 -0.05 -8.91
C VAL A 739 -19.06 -0.41 -10.32
N MET A 740 -18.75 -1.61 -10.82
CA MET A 740 -19.20 -2.07 -12.13
C MET A 740 -20.73 -2.18 -12.18
N ARG A 741 -21.37 -2.71 -11.13
CA ARG A 741 -22.83 -2.72 -11.02
C ARG A 741 -23.42 -1.31 -11.05
N ALA A 742 -22.87 -0.40 -10.25
CA ALA A 742 -23.33 0.98 -10.17
C ALA A 742 -23.12 1.75 -11.50
N ALA A 743 -21.99 1.53 -12.17
CA ALA A 743 -21.68 2.12 -13.47
C ALA A 743 -22.64 1.65 -14.55
N GLU A 744 -22.97 0.36 -14.61
CA GLU A 744 -23.98 -0.15 -15.55
C GLU A 744 -25.37 0.42 -15.27
N HIS A 745 -25.75 0.54 -13.99
CA HIS A 745 -27.01 1.16 -13.61
C HIS A 745 -27.08 2.62 -14.09
N LEU A 746 -26.06 3.42 -13.79
CA LEU A 746 -25.96 4.81 -14.21
C LEU A 746 -25.92 4.94 -15.74
N ALA A 747 -25.20 4.06 -16.43
CA ALA A 747 -25.14 4.07 -17.89
C ALA A 747 -26.55 3.91 -18.51
N ARG A 748 -27.34 2.96 -18.00
CA ARG A 748 -28.74 2.76 -18.43
C ARG A 748 -29.60 3.99 -18.13
N GLN A 749 -29.48 4.56 -16.93
CA GLN A 749 -30.21 5.78 -16.55
C GLN A 749 -29.92 6.96 -17.49
N LEU A 750 -28.68 7.08 -17.98
CA LEU A 750 -28.28 8.15 -18.88
C LEU A 750 -28.65 7.88 -20.35
N GLY A 751 -29.19 6.70 -20.67
CA GLY A 751 -29.61 6.28 -22.01
C GLY A 751 -28.54 5.53 -22.80
N GLY A 752 -27.47 5.04 -22.15
CA GLY A 752 -26.43 4.23 -22.77
C GLY A 752 -26.92 2.83 -23.14
N ALA A 753 -26.39 2.29 -24.24
CA ALA A 753 -26.69 0.96 -24.73
C ALA A 753 -25.61 -0.03 -24.27
N LEU A 754 -25.84 -0.72 -23.16
CA LEU A 754 -24.97 -1.80 -22.73
C LEU A 754 -25.18 -3.00 -23.66
N GLN A 755 -24.10 -3.61 -24.15
CA GLN A 755 -24.20 -4.89 -24.86
C GLN A 755 -24.73 -5.94 -23.87
N GLU A 756 -25.89 -6.51 -24.16
CA GLU A 756 -26.37 -7.69 -23.46
C GLU A 756 -25.50 -8.88 -23.84
N GLY A 757 -24.52 -9.22 -22.98
CA GLY A 757 -23.86 -10.53 -22.99
C GLY A 757 -22.49 -10.61 -23.67
N ALA A 758 -21.46 -10.77 -22.85
CA ALA A 758 -20.39 -11.74 -23.09
C ALA A 758 -20.41 -12.80 -21.96
N ALA A 759 -21.63 -13.19 -21.56
CA ALA A 759 -21.89 -14.28 -20.63
C ALA A 759 -22.43 -15.47 -21.43
N GLU A 760 -21.57 -16.06 -22.24
CA GLU A 760 -21.61 -17.48 -22.62
C GLU A 760 -20.26 -18.12 -22.29
#